data_AF-A0A257TG08-F1
#
_entry.id   AF-A0A257TG08-F1
#
_cell.length_a   1.000
_cell.length_b   1.000
_cell.length_c   1.000
_cell.angle_alpha   90.00
_cell.angle_beta   90.00
_cell.angle_gamma   90.00
#
_symmetry.space_group_name_H-M   'P 1'
#
loop_
_entity.id
_entity.type
_entity.pdbx_description
1 polymer ?
#
loop_
_entity_poly.entity_id
_entity_poly.type
_entity_poly.pdbx_seq_one_letter_code
_entity_poly.pdbx_strand_id
1 'polypeptide(L)'
;MQHSVTNNAFAKIAAVVAGLAMAASMVFVAVPTAHAQTTSQLQAQIASLLAQIQSLQTQLNTVQGGSTTTTTSSAGGACTFTMSLTLKSKGADVTCLQNYLTKGGYFTYSGGATGYFGPITQKAVAAWQAANGVAPAVGYFGPISRAKYAELTAGQTTTTTTTGGTTTTTTGGTTGGTTPTGNGLQVSLAPTSPNGTVLVAGQGIGDLGEFLFTNPTSAPITVTNLSFQRIGVSNDSTLVNVYLYNGATRITDSAGVSNSTFSYANAGGIFTVPAGGTYTVAVRSDIEKSISGQQIGVALTSVGSTGTLDSSVSFPINGGLQAISTANIASVDFNTNTIPSAATSISPQSDYPVWQNTVSVSTNPVKLSSMTFTNLGSADASAITNLRLYVDGTQVGSTVPQMSTNRTVTFDLSASPYLLSEQSHVIKVLADIGGAASSRTVQFSVQRSSDATFIDSELNQPVTPTINTQNFSSVSTGVISIQSTGSTGVSVTKDPTSASNNIPVGATSVSLATFGMLASGEPTYVRDLYVCSNTTASSTATYGGLKNGKIMVNGVQVGSTKDIVDCSNGSTDFTIGSSLTLPANQTTLVSVYADAKNTSSVNLPNASTVSVTLVAGTSNGQGQYSLTSANIPSSNITGNTLTVTTSSLTANMATGYANQAVTPGTNNFKIGQFVLQAGSTEGLNVNSIGITLTGNDGTPLQNLKLVNDATGQQLGTVVTSPGAPSNSPSNTFSTNLTIPVSSSVTIDVYADVPSNTANGKTITPQVGYAATNATGLTTGTTATIGSSNVPLQTITTGSGLLTVSLGASNPIATNIVAGTSGNEIADYTFSANTSSYTVSQLEFSMPAASSTAVSGIAVSYPGSNGVTSYVPLVTNGATSTARLTGLNFTIPANSSADIQVFAATPIITTGSATISGTKIALTLVGTDGTNVQVTDGAGNLVYSVNGGVNLKSNTSSYGFGVLRASAPTFAGQSYSSQNPPNGGTVLYQFSVAADPKGAIDLNKISFNVSTSSLTVKNFQLYDQSNASIPLNAAGANANASGLVSIVPDQIIQVGAGSTKTFILKAASPTNIGVTTGSRSLSVNLAPADTTLVANTAAASVSGNYVWSDRTANNDSPTAAQWTNGFLLRDLVSGTYSFNW
;
A
#
# COMPACT_ATOMS: atom_id res chain seq x y z
N MET A 1 13.19 -29.02 -50.57
CA MET A 1 14.38 -28.51 -49.87
C MET A 1 13.92 -27.24 -49.15
N GLN A 2 13.47 -27.23 -47.88
CA GLN A 2 13.88 -27.96 -46.66
C GLN A 2 15.25 -27.54 -46.09
N HIS A 3 15.32 -27.53 -44.74
CA HIS A 3 16.30 -26.94 -43.79
C HIS A 3 15.89 -25.54 -43.28
N SER A 4 15.28 -25.33 -42.09
CA SER A 4 15.19 -26.03 -40.80
C SER A 4 16.40 -25.88 -39.86
N VAL A 5 16.17 -25.23 -38.71
CA VAL A 5 17.00 -25.29 -37.50
C VAL A 5 16.07 -25.37 -36.28
N THR A 6 16.37 -26.28 -35.36
CA THR A 6 15.66 -26.54 -34.10
C THR A 6 16.69 -26.73 -33.00
N ASN A 7 16.46 -26.20 -31.80
CA ASN A 7 17.29 -26.47 -30.63
C ASN A 7 16.57 -27.36 -29.61
N ASN A 8 17.30 -28.35 -29.12
CA ASN A 8 16.94 -29.36 -28.12
C ASN A 8 18.01 -29.32 -27.02
N ALA A 9 17.67 -29.73 -25.80
CA ALA A 9 18.35 -30.83 -25.08
C ALA A 9 17.98 -30.90 -23.58
N PHE A 10 17.90 -32.11 -23.07
CA PHE A 10 17.92 -32.44 -21.63
C PHE A 10 18.99 -33.54 -21.39
N ALA A 11 19.49 -33.58 -20.15
CA ALA A 11 20.25 -34.66 -19.48
C ALA A 11 21.73 -34.92 -19.84
N LYS A 12 22.59 -34.94 -18.80
CA LYS A 12 23.28 -36.16 -18.28
C LYS A 12 24.01 -35.93 -16.95
N ILE A 13 24.14 -37.00 -16.17
CA ILE A 13 24.88 -37.12 -14.90
C ILE A 13 25.95 -38.21 -15.08
N ALA A 14 27.19 -37.99 -14.60
CA ALA A 14 28.12 -39.01 -14.08
C ALA A 14 29.50 -38.39 -13.72
N ALA A 15 30.05 -38.71 -12.55
CA ALA A 15 31.44 -38.43 -12.18
C ALA A 15 31.96 -39.49 -11.20
N VAL A 16 33.05 -40.19 -11.54
CA VAL A 16 33.58 -41.35 -10.79
C VAL A 16 35.12 -41.45 -10.92
N VAL A 17 35.81 -41.52 -9.76
CA VAL A 17 37.13 -42.15 -9.46
C VAL A 17 38.48 -41.42 -9.68
N ALA A 18 39.32 -41.61 -8.64
CA ALA A 18 40.78 -41.48 -8.44
C ALA A 18 41.32 -40.11 -7.98
N GLY A 19 42.06 -39.96 -6.87
CA GLY A 19 42.58 -40.85 -5.79
C GLY A 19 43.73 -40.10 -5.06
N LEU A 20 44.38 -40.49 -3.95
CA LEU A 20 44.23 -41.52 -2.90
C LEU A 20 45.27 -41.16 -1.77
N ALA A 21 45.08 -41.64 -0.52
CA ALA A 21 46.10 -41.73 0.58
C ALA A 21 46.46 -40.40 1.31
N MET A 22 46.75 -40.29 2.62
CA MET A 22 46.80 -41.17 3.82
C MET A 22 46.21 -40.38 5.05
N ALA A 23 45.83 -40.91 6.21
CA ALA A 23 46.40 -42.02 6.98
C ALA A 23 45.41 -42.70 7.97
N ALA A 24 45.60 -44.02 8.12
CA ALA A 24 45.77 -44.81 9.36
C ALA A 24 45.12 -44.37 10.70
N SER A 25 44.66 -45.27 11.59
CA SER A 25 44.44 -46.73 11.57
C SER A 25 43.78 -47.17 12.91
N MET A 26 43.36 -48.45 13.00
CA MET A 26 43.11 -49.27 14.22
C MET A 26 41.68 -49.81 14.46
N VAL A 27 41.51 -51.07 14.04
CA VAL A 27 41.09 -52.32 14.75
C VAL A 27 39.85 -52.39 15.68
N PHE A 28 39.16 -53.55 15.55
CA PHE A 28 38.27 -54.30 16.48
C PHE A 28 36.73 -54.33 16.25
N VAL A 29 36.33 -55.35 15.47
CA VAL A 29 35.27 -56.37 15.73
C VAL A 29 34.03 -55.96 16.54
N ALA A 30 32.87 -55.87 15.86
CA ALA A 30 31.67 -56.71 16.08
C ALA A 30 30.47 -56.16 15.28
N VAL A 31 29.68 -57.02 14.64
CA VAL A 31 28.40 -56.65 14.01
C VAL A 31 27.24 -57.21 14.83
N PRO A 32 26.32 -56.37 15.33
CA PRO A 32 24.97 -56.79 15.64
C PRO A 32 23.96 -56.23 14.63
N THR A 33 23.20 -57.15 14.06
CA THR A 33 21.84 -57.02 13.49
C THR A 33 21.13 -55.66 13.60
N ALA A 34 20.59 -55.18 12.47
CA ALA A 34 19.68 -54.05 12.42
C ALA A 34 18.41 -54.28 13.27
N HIS A 35 18.06 -53.32 14.12
CA HIS A 35 16.82 -53.35 14.88
C HIS A 35 15.62 -52.89 14.04
N ALA A 36 14.56 -53.69 14.03
CA ALA A 36 13.26 -53.26 13.52
C ALA A 36 12.66 -52.16 14.41
N GLN A 37 12.09 -51.14 13.79
CA GLN A 37 11.42 -50.02 14.48
C GLN A 37 10.21 -50.55 15.26
N THR A 38 10.16 -50.26 16.56
CA THR A 38 9.20 -50.95 17.46
C THR A 38 7.81 -50.30 17.42
N THR A 39 6.78 -51.07 17.78
CA THR A 39 5.37 -50.62 17.84
C THR A 39 5.15 -49.38 18.70
N SER A 40 5.97 -49.20 19.75
CA SER A 40 6.00 -47.99 20.59
C SER A 40 6.34 -46.71 19.81
N GLN A 41 7.29 -46.79 18.87
CA GLN A 41 7.70 -45.64 18.06
C GLN A 41 6.64 -45.24 17.03
N LEU A 42 5.88 -46.20 16.49
CA LEU A 42 4.70 -45.90 15.67
C LEU A 42 3.56 -45.29 16.51
N GLN A 43 3.32 -45.78 17.73
CA GLN A 43 2.32 -45.18 18.63
C GLN A 43 2.65 -43.73 19.01
N ALA A 44 3.93 -43.40 19.23
CA ALA A 44 4.37 -42.03 19.48
C ALA A 44 4.11 -41.09 18.27
N GLN A 45 4.35 -41.57 17.04
CA GLN A 45 4.03 -40.80 15.83
C GLN A 45 2.52 -40.62 15.63
N ILE A 46 1.72 -41.67 15.87
CA ILE A 46 0.24 -41.59 15.81
C ILE A 46 -0.30 -40.57 16.83
N ALA A 47 0.23 -40.56 18.06
CA ALA A 47 -0.15 -39.58 19.08
C ALA A 47 0.19 -38.13 18.66
N SER A 48 1.35 -37.92 18.02
CA SER A 48 1.76 -36.60 17.49
C SER A 48 0.84 -36.11 16.37
N LEU A 49 0.48 -36.98 15.42
CA LEU A 49 -0.46 -36.62 14.34
C LEU A 49 -1.88 -36.37 14.86
N LEU A 50 -2.35 -37.11 15.86
CA LEU A 50 -3.66 -36.87 16.49
C LEU A 50 -3.71 -35.49 17.19
N ALA A 51 -2.63 -35.08 17.86
CA ALA A 51 -2.53 -33.74 18.46
C ALA A 51 -2.57 -32.63 17.39
N GLN A 52 -1.92 -32.83 16.24
CA GLN A 52 -2.02 -31.88 15.11
C GLN A 52 -3.44 -31.81 14.54
N ILE A 53 -4.10 -32.96 14.33
CA ILE A 53 -5.49 -33.00 13.84
C ILE A 53 -6.44 -32.28 14.82
N GLN A 54 -6.23 -32.43 16.13
CA GLN A 54 -7.06 -31.76 17.14
C GLN A 54 -6.83 -30.23 17.19
N SER A 55 -5.60 -29.76 16.90
CA SER A 55 -5.32 -28.33 16.73
C SER A 55 -5.95 -27.74 15.45
N LEU A 56 -5.97 -28.51 14.36
CA LEU A 56 -6.60 -28.10 13.10
C LEU A 56 -8.13 -28.13 13.20
N GLN A 57 -8.72 -29.06 13.96
CA GLN A 57 -10.16 -29.10 14.23
C GLN A 57 -10.61 -27.93 15.13
N THR A 58 -9.79 -27.48 16.08
CA THR A 58 -10.09 -26.27 16.87
C THR A 58 -9.93 -24.98 16.06
N GLN A 59 -9.00 -24.93 15.11
CA GLN A 59 -8.91 -23.85 14.12
C GLN A 59 -10.07 -23.86 13.10
N LEU A 60 -10.58 -25.02 12.71
CA LEU A 60 -11.72 -25.11 11.78
C LEU A 60 -13.04 -24.70 12.46
N ASN A 61 -13.26 -25.11 13.71
CA ASN A 61 -14.43 -24.73 14.51
C ASN A 61 -14.50 -23.22 14.81
N THR A 62 -13.39 -22.48 14.75
CA THR A 62 -13.38 -21.01 14.90
C THR A 62 -13.63 -20.26 13.59
N VAL A 63 -13.65 -20.94 12.44
CA VAL A 63 -13.78 -20.33 11.10
C VAL A 63 -15.14 -20.64 10.43
N GLN A 64 -15.87 -21.68 10.84
CA GLN A 64 -17.15 -22.10 10.23
C GLN A 64 -18.43 -21.72 11.01
N GLY A 65 -18.36 -20.70 11.88
CA GLY A 65 -19.44 -20.29 12.80
C GLY A 65 -20.29 -19.07 12.39
N GLY A 66 -20.96 -19.11 11.23
CA GLY A 66 -22.24 -18.43 10.94
C GLY A 66 -22.47 -16.93 11.23
N SER A 67 -22.75 -16.15 10.17
CA SER A 67 -23.46 -14.87 10.28
C SER A 67 -24.98 -15.08 10.17
N THR A 68 -25.76 -14.66 11.17
CA THR A 68 -27.13 -14.11 10.99
C THR A 68 -27.62 -13.42 12.27
N THR A 69 -28.46 -12.40 12.09
CA THR A 69 -28.91 -11.41 13.07
C THR A 69 -29.92 -11.91 14.11
N THR A 70 -29.76 -11.52 15.39
CA THR A 70 -30.72 -10.62 16.10
C THR A 70 -30.26 -10.21 17.52
N THR A 71 -30.33 -8.91 17.78
CA THR A 71 -30.51 -8.20 19.07
C THR A 71 -30.26 -8.94 20.41
N THR A 72 -29.16 -8.57 21.10
CA THR A 72 -29.21 -8.02 22.49
C THR A 72 -27.92 -7.25 22.80
N SER A 73 -28.04 -6.21 23.62
CA SER A 73 -26.99 -5.23 23.95
C SER A 73 -26.02 -5.69 25.04
N SER A 74 -24.71 -5.58 24.80
CA SER A 74 -23.70 -5.44 25.86
C SER A 74 -22.42 -4.79 25.31
N ALA A 75 -21.75 -3.96 26.12
CA ALA A 75 -20.48 -3.29 25.78
C ALA A 75 -19.29 -4.28 25.85
N GLY A 76 -18.12 -4.03 25.27
CA GLY A 76 -17.64 -2.88 24.49
C GLY A 76 -16.11 -2.92 24.39
N GLY A 77 -15.57 -3.68 23.43
CA GLY A 77 -14.12 -3.77 23.20
C GLY A 77 -13.62 -2.65 22.28
N ALA A 78 -12.50 -2.01 22.65
CA ALA A 78 -11.84 -1.02 21.80
C ALA A 78 -11.14 -1.69 20.60
N CYS A 79 -11.28 -1.10 19.41
CA CYS A 79 -10.59 -1.55 18.19
C CYS A 79 -9.06 -1.43 18.34
N THR A 80 -8.32 -2.47 17.97
CA THR A 80 -6.85 -2.43 17.86
C THR A 80 -6.46 -2.27 16.39
N PHE A 81 -5.86 -1.13 16.02
CA PHE A 81 -5.50 -0.85 14.62
C PHE A 81 -4.01 -1.07 14.38
N THR A 82 -3.65 -2.05 13.55
CA THR A 82 -2.24 -2.38 13.24
C THR A 82 -1.70 -1.66 12.00
N MET A 83 -2.58 -1.12 11.16
CA MET A 83 -2.22 -0.41 9.93
C MET A 83 -2.83 0.99 9.84
N SER A 84 -2.36 1.78 8.87
CA SER A 84 -2.96 3.08 8.54
C SER A 84 -4.09 2.89 7.54
N LEU A 85 -5.22 3.57 7.73
CA LEU A 85 -6.39 3.45 6.87
C LEU A 85 -6.59 4.71 6.02
N THR A 86 -6.85 4.53 4.73
CA THR A 86 -6.97 5.60 3.74
C THR A 86 -8.02 5.26 2.69
N LEU A 87 -8.26 6.16 1.75
CA LEU A 87 -9.21 5.94 0.66
C LEU A 87 -8.91 4.62 -0.07
N LYS A 88 -9.95 3.80 -0.26
CA LYS A 88 -9.93 2.43 -0.81
C LYS A 88 -9.48 1.30 0.15
N SER A 89 -9.06 1.58 1.39
CA SER A 89 -8.84 0.52 2.40
C SER A 89 -10.10 -0.33 2.62
N LYS A 90 -9.91 -1.62 2.92
CA LYS A 90 -10.98 -2.61 3.17
C LYS A 90 -10.66 -3.49 4.38
N GLY A 91 -11.69 -4.03 5.03
CA GLY A 91 -11.55 -5.09 6.04
C GLY A 91 -11.98 -4.69 7.46
N ALA A 92 -11.69 -5.57 8.42
CA ALA A 92 -12.19 -5.46 9.80
C ALA A 92 -11.81 -4.14 10.50
N ASP A 93 -10.57 -3.67 10.33
CA ASP A 93 -10.11 -2.38 10.84
C ASP A 93 -10.97 -1.21 10.33
N VAL A 94 -11.36 -1.23 9.05
CA VAL A 94 -12.25 -0.19 8.49
C VAL A 94 -13.65 -0.28 9.09
N THR A 95 -14.20 -1.49 9.24
CA THR A 95 -15.51 -1.71 9.89
C THR A 95 -15.49 -1.21 11.34
N CYS A 96 -14.41 -1.48 12.07
CA CYS A 96 -14.27 -1.09 13.47
C CYS A 96 -14.14 0.44 13.62
N LEU A 97 -13.33 1.08 12.77
CA LEU A 97 -13.24 2.54 12.69
C LEU A 97 -14.58 3.19 12.35
N GLN A 98 -15.30 2.68 11.35
CA GLN A 98 -16.63 3.19 10.98
C GLN A 98 -17.63 3.06 12.14
N ASN A 99 -17.65 1.93 12.84
CA ASN A 99 -18.51 1.73 14.02
C ASN A 99 -18.18 2.71 15.17
N TYR A 100 -16.90 2.99 15.42
CA TYR A 100 -16.48 4.00 16.38
C TYR A 100 -16.91 5.42 15.96
N LEU A 101 -16.67 5.79 14.70
CA LEU A 101 -17.07 7.11 14.17
C LEU A 101 -18.60 7.28 14.15
N THR A 102 -19.36 6.19 14.01
CA THR A 102 -20.84 6.20 14.13
C THR A 102 -21.24 6.53 15.57
N LYS A 103 -20.61 5.89 16.57
CA LYS A 103 -20.86 6.20 18.00
C LYS A 103 -20.49 7.65 18.36
N GLY A 104 -19.45 8.20 17.73
CA GLY A 104 -19.08 9.61 17.87
C GLY A 104 -19.93 10.60 17.06
N GLY A 105 -20.90 10.13 16.25
CA GLY A 105 -21.73 10.98 15.40
C GLY A 105 -21.07 11.51 14.12
N TYR A 106 -19.82 11.10 13.83
CA TYR A 106 -19.05 11.57 12.67
C TYR A 106 -19.34 10.78 11.39
N PHE A 107 -19.73 9.51 11.49
CA PHE A 107 -20.08 8.66 10.35
C PHE A 107 -21.60 8.46 10.27
N THR A 108 -22.21 9.03 9.23
CA THR A 108 -23.68 9.16 9.09
C THR A 108 -24.28 8.29 7.99
N TYR A 109 -23.57 7.27 7.53
CA TYR A 109 -24.06 6.37 6.48
C TYR A 109 -25.14 5.42 7.04
N SER A 110 -26.35 5.48 6.47
CA SER A 110 -27.54 4.76 6.95
C SER A 110 -27.43 3.22 6.86
N GLY A 111 -26.56 2.69 6.00
CA GLY A 111 -26.29 1.26 5.88
C GLY A 111 -25.30 0.69 6.91
N GLY A 112 -24.85 1.48 7.88
CA GLY A 112 -23.89 1.06 8.91
C GLY A 112 -22.44 0.93 8.38
N ALA A 113 -21.58 0.26 9.15
CA ALA A 113 -20.19 0.05 8.76
C ALA A 113 -20.08 -0.94 7.59
N THR A 114 -19.62 -0.45 6.44
CA THR A 114 -19.48 -1.20 5.18
C THR A 114 -18.16 -1.97 5.06
N GLY A 115 -17.20 -1.71 5.94
CA GLY A 115 -15.84 -2.25 5.83
C GLY A 115 -15.05 -1.72 4.63
N TYR A 116 -15.52 -0.64 3.97
CA TYR A 116 -14.85 0.03 2.86
C TYR A 116 -14.65 1.52 3.13
N PHE A 117 -13.39 1.97 3.07
CA PHE A 117 -12.99 3.34 3.36
C PHE A 117 -13.17 4.20 2.11
N GLY A 118 -14.42 4.63 1.89
CA GLY A 118 -14.79 5.57 0.81
C GLY A 118 -14.73 7.04 1.24
N PRO A 119 -15.13 7.98 0.36
CA PRO A 119 -15.13 9.42 0.65
C PRO A 119 -15.95 9.81 1.90
N ILE A 120 -17.03 9.06 2.21
CA ILE A 120 -17.85 9.27 3.41
C ILE A 120 -17.04 8.96 4.68
N THR A 121 -16.28 7.85 4.69
CA THR A 121 -15.39 7.51 5.82
C THR A 121 -14.24 8.48 5.93
N GLN A 122 -13.66 8.93 4.82
CA GLN A 122 -12.62 9.97 4.83
C GLN A 122 -13.15 11.27 5.45
N LYS A 123 -14.35 11.73 5.06
CA LYS A 123 -14.98 12.93 5.64
C LYS A 123 -15.30 12.76 7.14
N ALA A 124 -15.76 11.58 7.55
CA ALA A 124 -15.99 11.26 8.96
C ALA A 124 -14.69 11.27 9.78
N VAL A 125 -13.61 10.70 9.26
CA VAL A 125 -12.28 10.75 9.90
C VAL A 125 -11.77 12.19 9.97
N ALA A 126 -11.92 12.99 8.90
CA ALA A 126 -11.52 14.41 8.89
C ALA A 126 -12.27 15.23 9.95
N ALA A 127 -13.59 15.04 10.06
CA ALA A 127 -14.41 15.70 11.07
C ALA A 127 -14.02 15.28 12.49
N TRP A 128 -13.79 13.98 12.73
CA TRP A 128 -13.30 13.47 14.01
C TRP A 128 -11.89 13.98 14.34
N GLN A 129 -10.98 14.05 13.36
CA GLN A 129 -9.63 14.58 13.52
C GLN A 129 -9.67 16.06 13.95
N ALA A 130 -10.45 16.88 13.26
CA ALA A 130 -10.64 18.29 13.59
C ALA A 130 -11.23 18.47 15.00
N ALA A 131 -12.25 17.67 15.36
CA ALA A 131 -12.89 17.72 16.67
C ALA A 131 -11.97 17.26 17.83
N ASN A 132 -10.93 16.48 17.55
CA ASN A 132 -10.01 15.92 18.55
C ASN A 132 -8.57 16.46 18.46
N GLY A 133 -8.37 17.58 17.77
CA GLY A 133 -7.08 18.28 17.70
C GLY A 133 -5.99 17.59 16.87
N VAL A 134 -6.36 16.65 15.99
CA VAL A 134 -5.42 15.92 15.13
C VAL A 134 -5.21 16.69 13.83
N ALA A 135 -4.03 17.31 13.68
CA ALA A 135 -3.64 18.03 12.48
C ALA A 135 -2.61 17.24 11.64
N PRO A 136 -2.68 17.26 10.30
CA PRO A 136 -3.74 17.87 9.49
C PRO A 136 -4.99 16.97 9.42
N ALA A 137 -6.18 17.57 9.52
CA ALA A 137 -7.46 16.87 9.55
C ALA A 137 -7.97 16.47 8.14
N VAL A 138 -7.18 15.67 7.40
CA VAL A 138 -7.40 15.33 5.98
C VAL A 138 -8.13 14.00 5.73
N GLY A 139 -8.58 13.33 6.79
CA GLY A 139 -9.33 12.08 6.69
C GLY A 139 -8.48 10.82 6.50
N TYR A 140 -7.16 10.92 6.69
CA TYR A 140 -6.24 9.78 6.68
C TYR A 140 -6.00 9.27 8.11
N PHE A 141 -6.40 8.03 8.41
CA PHE A 141 -6.29 7.46 9.75
C PHE A 141 -4.90 6.81 9.95
N GLY A 142 -3.88 7.67 10.00
CA GLY A 142 -2.47 7.31 10.20
C GLY A 142 -2.05 7.20 11.68
N PRO A 143 -0.73 7.09 11.97
CA PRO A 143 -0.21 6.88 13.33
C PRO A 143 -0.71 7.89 14.37
N ILE A 144 -0.75 9.19 14.04
CA ILE A 144 -1.24 10.26 14.94
C ILE A 144 -2.71 10.04 15.29
N SER A 145 -3.53 9.62 14.31
CA SER A 145 -4.95 9.31 14.54
C SER A 145 -5.14 8.05 15.36
N ARG A 146 -4.32 7.02 15.16
CA ARG A 146 -4.34 5.82 16.01
C ARG A 146 -3.97 6.13 17.46
N ALA A 147 -2.95 6.97 17.68
CA ALA A 147 -2.56 7.42 19.01
C ALA A 147 -3.68 8.20 19.71
N LYS A 148 -4.29 9.19 19.02
CA LYS A 148 -5.43 9.94 19.57
C LYS A 148 -6.66 9.07 19.82
N TYR A 149 -6.94 8.11 18.94
CA TYR A 149 -8.01 7.14 19.13
C TYR A 149 -7.78 6.26 20.38
N ALA A 150 -6.54 5.80 20.60
CA ALA A 150 -6.19 5.01 21.79
C ALA A 150 -6.33 5.83 23.08
N GLU A 151 -5.91 7.10 23.06
CA GLU A 151 -6.12 8.06 24.16
C GLU A 151 -7.62 8.23 24.48
N LEU A 152 -8.45 8.45 23.46
CA LEU A 152 -9.89 8.70 23.63
C LEU A 152 -10.70 7.46 24.00
N THR A 153 -10.26 6.26 23.64
CA THR A 153 -10.96 5.01 23.95
C THR A 153 -10.52 4.35 25.25
N ALA A 154 -9.49 4.88 25.92
CA ALA A 154 -9.07 4.47 27.27
C ALA A 154 -9.93 5.09 28.40
N GLY A 155 -10.80 6.07 28.11
CA GLY A 155 -11.46 6.90 29.13
C GLY A 155 -12.97 6.71 29.28
N GLN A 156 -13.42 5.79 30.16
CA GLN A 156 -14.77 5.87 30.74
C GLN A 156 -14.93 5.21 32.13
N THR A 157 -14.26 5.72 33.17
CA THR A 157 -14.91 5.89 34.49
C THR A 157 -14.29 6.99 35.37
N THR A 158 -15.21 7.83 35.86
CA THR A 158 -15.17 8.97 36.79
C THR A 158 -14.03 9.10 37.83
N THR A 159 -13.37 10.28 37.78
CA THR A 159 -12.62 11.03 38.81
C THR A 159 -12.63 10.58 40.28
N THR A 160 -11.43 10.50 40.89
CA THR A 160 -10.89 11.57 41.79
C THR A 160 -9.37 11.44 42.03
N THR A 161 -8.64 12.56 41.86
CA THR A 161 -7.31 12.93 42.43
C THR A 161 -6.06 12.03 42.33
N THR A 162 -5.01 12.64 41.73
CA THR A 162 -3.56 12.49 42.00
C THR A 162 -2.79 11.21 41.63
N THR A 163 -1.96 11.37 40.57
CA THR A 163 -0.54 10.95 40.48
C THR A 163 -0.18 9.48 40.13
N GLY A 164 0.24 9.28 38.87
CA GLY A 164 1.38 8.44 38.46
C GLY A 164 1.23 6.91 38.42
N GLY A 165 1.68 6.28 37.32
CA GLY A 165 1.89 4.82 37.28
C GLY A 165 1.85 4.20 35.88
N THR A 166 2.90 3.47 35.50
CA THR A 166 3.11 2.90 34.15
C THR A 166 2.69 1.41 34.04
N THR A 167 2.41 1.00 32.81
CA THR A 167 1.94 -0.32 32.31
C THR A 167 2.68 -1.60 32.74
N THR A 168 2.00 -2.76 32.81
CA THR A 168 2.15 -3.94 31.88
C THR A 168 1.38 -5.20 32.34
N THR A 169 1.41 -6.26 31.50
CA THR A 169 0.67 -7.54 31.58
C THR A 169 1.64 -8.73 31.80
N THR A 170 1.29 -9.93 32.29
CA THR A 170 -0.02 -10.63 32.43
C THR A 170 0.06 -11.80 33.46
N THR A 171 -1.08 -12.47 33.73
CA THR A 171 -1.29 -13.90 34.12
C THR A 171 -0.19 -14.68 34.87
N GLY A 172 -0.42 -15.30 36.03
CA GLY A 172 -1.61 -15.39 36.89
C GLY A 172 -1.44 -16.46 38.00
N GLY A 173 -2.16 -16.33 39.12
CA GLY A 173 -2.09 -17.28 40.24
C GLY A 173 -2.61 -16.67 41.55
N THR A 174 -3.53 -17.34 42.23
CA THR A 174 -4.30 -16.79 43.36
C THR A 174 -3.57 -16.82 44.71
N THR A 175 -3.55 -15.70 45.43
CA THR A 175 -4.00 -15.57 46.84
C THR A 175 -4.06 -14.09 47.25
N GLY A 176 -4.93 -13.73 48.19
CA GLY A 176 -5.30 -12.32 48.43
C GLY A 176 -4.27 -11.51 49.23
N GLY A 177 -4.13 -10.23 48.88
CA GLY A 177 -3.37 -9.23 49.64
C GLY A 177 -4.30 -8.14 50.17
N THR A 178 -4.52 -8.12 51.49
CA THR A 178 -5.17 -7.02 52.20
C THR A 178 -4.24 -5.81 52.32
N THR A 179 -4.78 -4.65 52.69
CA THR A 179 -4.01 -3.50 53.19
C THR A 179 -2.91 -3.97 54.16
N PRO A 180 -1.63 -3.57 53.99
CA PRO A 180 -0.56 -4.06 54.83
C PRO A 180 -0.75 -3.56 56.27
N THR A 181 -1.13 -4.46 57.17
CA THR A 181 -1.09 -4.20 58.61
C THR A 181 0.31 -4.54 59.13
N GLY A 182 1.04 -3.53 59.60
CA GLY A 182 2.38 -3.69 60.16
C GLY A 182 2.72 -2.49 61.06
N ASN A 183 3.63 -2.71 62.00
CA ASN A 183 4.00 -1.69 63.00
C ASN A 183 5.34 -0.99 62.67
N GLY A 184 5.93 -1.28 61.51
CA GLY A 184 7.21 -0.75 61.10
C GLY A 184 7.42 -0.83 59.59
N LEU A 185 8.61 -0.42 59.15
CA LEU A 185 9.04 -0.49 57.76
C LEU A 185 9.16 -1.96 57.32
N GLN A 186 8.40 -2.35 56.30
CA GLN A 186 8.48 -3.65 55.65
C GLN A 186 9.40 -3.57 54.44
N VAL A 187 10.17 -4.62 54.18
CA VAL A 187 11.09 -4.70 53.05
C VAL A 187 11.01 -6.10 52.45
N SER A 188 10.92 -6.17 51.13
CA SER A 188 10.87 -7.42 50.36
C SER A 188 11.65 -7.30 49.06
N LEU A 189 11.89 -8.41 48.37
CA LEU A 189 12.31 -8.35 46.97
C LEU A 189 11.13 -7.84 46.13
N ALA A 190 11.38 -6.89 45.23
CA ALA A 190 10.33 -6.40 44.34
C ALA A 190 9.98 -7.48 43.28
N PRO A 191 8.70 -7.64 42.87
CA PRO A 191 8.32 -8.60 41.84
C PRO A 191 8.98 -8.36 40.46
N THR A 192 9.46 -7.14 40.23
CA THR A 192 10.20 -6.70 39.04
C THR A 192 11.69 -7.02 39.06
N SER A 193 12.21 -7.51 40.19
CA SER A 193 13.63 -7.81 40.38
C SER A 193 14.14 -8.87 39.38
N PRO A 194 15.29 -8.64 38.70
CA PRO A 194 15.83 -9.58 37.74
C PRO A 194 16.20 -10.94 38.36
N ASN A 195 15.91 -12.02 37.63
CA ASN A 195 16.23 -13.39 38.01
C ASN A 195 16.41 -14.26 36.76
N GLY A 196 17.56 -14.95 36.64
CA GLY A 196 17.88 -15.76 35.47
C GLY A 196 18.18 -14.97 34.19
N THR A 197 18.29 -13.65 34.28
CA THR A 197 18.66 -12.74 33.18
C THR A 197 20.14 -12.85 32.81
N VAL A 198 20.48 -12.32 31.63
CA VAL A 198 21.86 -12.25 31.14
C VAL A 198 22.32 -10.80 31.13
N LEU A 199 23.50 -10.56 31.70
CA LEU A 199 24.26 -9.32 31.60
C LEU A 199 25.40 -9.51 30.58
N VAL A 200 25.79 -8.42 29.92
CA VAL A 200 26.86 -8.35 28.92
C VAL A 200 28.10 -7.72 29.56
N ALA A 201 29.26 -8.33 29.33
CA ALA A 201 30.54 -7.81 29.81
C ALA A 201 30.81 -6.39 29.26
N GLY A 202 31.22 -5.46 30.13
CA GLY A 202 31.44 -4.07 29.77
C GLY A 202 30.20 -3.17 29.74
N GLN A 203 28.99 -3.70 30.00
CA GLN A 203 27.77 -2.89 30.04
C GLN A 203 27.76 -1.91 31.22
N GLY A 204 27.05 -0.80 31.07
CA GLY A 204 26.82 0.15 32.16
C GLY A 204 25.59 -0.23 32.98
N ILE A 205 25.56 0.21 34.24
CA ILE A 205 24.38 0.19 35.13
C ILE A 205 23.42 -1.02 34.98
N GLY A 206 23.98 -2.23 34.83
CA GLY A 206 23.22 -3.47 34.73
C GLY A 206 22.44 -3.73 36.01
N ASP A 207 21.16 -4.07 35.89
CA ASP A 207 20.29 -4.28 37.03
C ASP A 207 20.64 -5.58 37.74
N LEU A 208 20.94 -5.51 39.05
CA LEU A 208 21.35 -6.64 39.87
C LEU A 208 20.23 -7.17 40.78
N GLY A 209 19.20 -6.37 41.04
CA GLY A 209 18.14 -6.70 41.97
C GLY A 209 17.36 -5.48 42.46
N GLU A 210 16.03 -5.62 42.54
CA GLU A 210 15.13 -4.57 43.02
C GLU A 210 14.47 -4.94 44.36
N PHE A 211 14.38 -3.98 45.28
CA PHE A 211 13.87 -4.15 46.63
C PHE A 211 12.72 -3.17 46.90
N LEU A 212 11.59 -3.71 47.36
CA LEU A 212 10.37 -2.94 47.66
C LEU A 212 10.31 -2.63 49.16
N PHE A 213 10.32 -1.33 49.48
CA PHE A 213 10.11 -0.81 50.84
C PHE A 213 8.65 -0.37 50.97
N THR A 214 7.95 -0.84 52.00
CA THR A 214 6.53 -0.55 52.27
C THR A 214 6.39 0.02 53.68
N ASN A 215 5.72 1.16 53.81
CA ASN A 215 5.49 1.83 55.09
C ASN A 215 3.99 1.78 55.43
N PRO A 216 3.53 0.77 56.21
CA PRO A 216 2.14 0.67 56.66
C PRO A 216 1.77 1.69 57.76
N THR A 217 2.72 2.49 58.25
CA THR A 217 2.49 3.42 59.38
C THR A 217 1.92 4.77 58.91
N SER A 218 1.35 5.53 59.86
CA SER A 218 0.75 6.85 59.61
C SER A 218 1.74 8.02 59.54
N ALA A 219 3.05 7.75 59.61
CA ALA A 219 4.11 8.75 59.51
C ALA A 219 5.15 8.34 58.45
N PRO A 220 5.79 9.29 57.75
CA PRO A 220 6.86 8.95 56.80
C PRO A 220 8.08 8.35 57.53
N ILE A 221 8.69 7.32 56.94
CA ILE A 221 9.90 6.67 57.48
C ILE A 221 11.06 6.96 56.52
N THR A 222 12.16 7.51 57.05
CA THR A 222 13.37 7.82 56.28
C THR A 222 14.39 6.69 56.45
N VAL A 223 14.83 6.10 55.34
CA VAL A 223 15.91 5.11 55.31
C VAL A 223 17.25 5.84 55.33
N THR A 224 18.11 5.48 56.28
CA THR A 224 19.39 6.16 56.55
C THR A 224 20.61 5.29 56.28
N ASN A 225 20.45 3.95 56.26
CA ASN A 225 21.50 3.01 55.89
C ASN A 225 20.94 1.84 55.07
N LEU A 226 21.69 1.39 54.07
CA LEU A 226 21.47 0.15 53.34
C LEU A 226 22.79 -0.61 53.20
N SER A 227 22.82 -1.88 53.56
CA SER A 227 23.99 -2.75 53.38
C SER A 227 23.63 -3.95 52.52
N PHE A 228 24.52 -4.29 51.60
CA PHE A 228 24.32 -5.37 50.63
C PHE A 228 25.53 -6.30 50.58
N GLN A 229 25.28 -7.54 50.13
CA GLN A 229 26.29 -8.52 49.80
C GLN A 229 26.14 -8.95 48.33
N ARG A 230 27.27 -9.03 47.62
CA ARG A 230 27.39 -9.65 46.30
C ARG A 230 27.24 -11.17 46.46
N ILE A 231 26.33 -11.77 45.70
CA ILE A 231 26.07 -13.22 45.69
C ILE A 231 26.36 -13.82 44.30
N GLY A 232 26.56 -15.14 44.25
CA GLY A 232 26.96 -15.86 43.04
C GLY A 232 28.47 -16.04 42.89
N VAL A 233 28.86 -16.73 41.81
CA VAL A 233 30.26 -17.06 41.49
C VAL A 233 30.85 -15.98 40.58
N SER A 234 31.43 -14.95 41.19
CA SER A 234 32.17 -13.87 40.53
C SER A 234 33.28 -13.32 41.45
N ASN A 235 34.10 -12.42 40.92
CA ASN A 235 35.03 -11.59 41.69
C ASN A 235 34.32 -10.34 42.23
N ASP A 236 34.92 -9.64 43.20
CA ASP A 236 34.42 -8.33 43.64
C ASP A 236 34.62 -7.25 42.56
N SER A 237 35.73 -7.32 41.81
CA SER A 237 36.02 -6.45 40.67
C SER A 237 35.06 -6.60 39.49
N THR A 238 34.17 -7.60 39.49
CA THR A 238 33.10 -7.75 38.49
C THR A 238 32.13 -6.57 38.50
N LEU A 239 31.94 -5.95 39.67
CA LEU A 239 31.04 -4.81 39.90
C LEU A 239 31.88 -3.54 40.11
N VAL A 240 32.05 -2.74 39.06
CA VAL A 240 33.01 -1.62 39.03
C VAL A 240 32.49 -0.42 39.83
N ASN A 241 31.24 -0.03 39.57
CA ASN A 241 30.51 0.99 40.32
C ASN A 241 29.11 0.44 40.60
N VAL A 242 28.72 0.32 41.87
CA VAL A 242 27.34 -0.03 42.24
C VAL A 242 26.59 1.24 42.63
N TYR A 243 25.34 1.37 42.22
CA TYR A 243 24.47 2.52 42.45
C TYR A 243 23.09 2.07 42.94
N LEU A 244 22.39 2.97 43.63
CA LEU A 244 20.96 2.83 43.90
C LEU A 244 20.13 3.73 42.98
N TYR A 245 19.00 3.21 42.51
CA TYR A 245 18.03 3.91 41.66
C TYR A 245 16.60 3.75 42.19
N ASN A 246 15.74 4.74 41.96
CA ASN A 246 14.28 4.55 41.90
C ASN A 246 13.84 4.89 40.47
N GLY A 247 13.34 3.89 39.74
CA GLY A 247 13.01 4.01 38.31
C GLY A 247 14.24 4.42 37.49
N ALA A 248 14.16 5.58 36.83
CA ALA A 248 15.25 6.19 36.07
C ALA A 248 16.14 7.13 36.92
N THR A 249 15.75 7.47 38.15
CA THR A 249 16.48 8.43 39.00
C THR A 249 17.52 7.73 39.88
N ARG A 250 18.79 8.10 39.72
CA ARG A 250 19.88 7.68 40.63
C ARG A 250 19.71 8.38 41.98
N ILE A 251 19.72 7.63 43.08
CA ILE A 251 19.52 8.16 44.44
C ILE A 251 20.78 8.16 45.32
N THR A 252 21.87 7.51 44.88
CA THR A 252 23.19 7.57 45.54
C THR A 252 24.31 7.81 44.54
N ASP A 253 25.47 8.25 45.03
CA ASP A 253 26.73 8.08 44.30
C ASP A 253 27.16 6.60 44.31
N SER A 254 28.23 6.25 43.59
CA SER A 254 28.69 4.86 43.51
C SER A 254 29.36 4.35 44.79
N ALA A 255 29.10 3.09 45.12
CA ALA A 255 29.89 2.30 46.04
C ALA A 255 30.76 1.29 45.26
N GLY A 256 31.99 1.06 45.73
CA GLY A 256 32.80 -0.08 45.32
C GLY A 256 32.50 -1.32 46.18
N VAL A 257 32.76 -2.51 45.65
CA VAL A 257 32.58 -3.78 46.37
C VAL A 257 33.89 -4.22 47.01
N SER A 258 33.85 -4.61 48.29
CA SER A 258 35.01 -5.20 48.98
C SER A 258 34.59 -6.31 49.95
N ASN A 259 35.33 -7.42 49.97
CA ASN A 259 34.96 -8.65 50.69
C ASN A 259 33.51 -9.07 50.41
N SER A 260 33.10 -8.93 49.15
CA SER A 260 31.74 -9.15 48.64
C SER A 260 30.67 -8.27 49.28
N THR A 261 31.01 -7.16 49.94
CA THR A 261 30.05 -6.24 50.57
C THR A 261 30.16 -4.81 50.04
N PHE A 262 29.05 -4.08 50.09
CA PHE A 262 28.96 -2.64 49.82
C PHE A 262 27.80 -2.04 50.62
N SER A 263 27.85 -0.74 50.90
CA SER A 263 26.81 -0.07 51.71
C SER A 263 26.70 1.42 51.41
N TYR A 264 25.56 1.99 51.77
CA TYR A 264 25.24 3.41 51.62
C TYR A 264 24.69 3.90 52.95
N ALA A 265 25.25 4.98 53.49
CA ALA A 265 24.80 5.60 54.72
C ALA A 265 24.70 7.11 54.55
N ASN A 266 23.55 7.69 54.92
CA ASN A 266 23.36 9.14 55.01
C ASN A 266 22.55 9.47 56.27
N ALA A 267 23.16 10.21 57.19
CA ALA A 267 22.49 10.67 58.41
C ALA A 267 21.30 11.61 58.15
N GLY A 268 21.30 12.32 57.02
CA GLY A 268 20.16 13.12 56.54
C GLY A 268 19.06 12.31 55.82
N GLY A 269 19.27 11.00 55.61
CA GLY A 269 18.39 10.13 54.83
C GLY A 269 18.87 9.88 53.40
N ILE A 270 18.72 8.64 52.94
CA ILE A 270 18.95 8.23 51.54
C ILE A 270 17.67 8.45 50.73
N PHE A 271 16.52 8.03 51.29
CA PHE A 271 15.17 8.31 50.76
C PHE A 271 14.14 8.20 51.88
N THR A 272 12.93 8.70 51.63
CA THR A 272 11.80 8.65 52.56
C THR A 272 10.64 7.89 51.94
N VAL A 273 10.12 6.89 52.65
CA VAL A 273 8.90 6.16 52.28
C VAL A 273 7.69 6.89 52.88
N PRO A 274 6.75 7.41 52.07
CA PRO A 274 5.57 8.11 52.58
C PRO A 274 4.72 7.25 53.52
N ALA A 275 3.94 7.89 54.38
CA ALA A 275 2.96 7.20 55.23
C ALA A 275 1.95 6.44 54.36
N GLY A 276 1.70 5.16 54.66
CA GLY A 276 0.86 4.26 53.85
C GLY A 276 1.41 3.96 52.44
N GLY A 277 2.63 4.38 52.11
CA GLY A 277 3.21 4.33 50.77
C GLY A 277 4.28 3.27 50.58
N THR A 278 4.79 3.18 49.34
CA THR A 278 5.89 2.31 48.95
C THR A 278 7.02 3.08 48.26
N TYR A 279 8.22 2.48 48.21
CA TYR A 279 9.37 3.00 47.48
C TYR A 279 10.21 1.81 46.99
N THR A 280 10.45 1.71 45.69
CA THR A 280 11.30 0.65 45.11
C THR A 280 12.73 1.17 44.92
N VAL A 281 13.71 0.35 45.30
CA VAL A 281 15.14 0.62 45.10
C VAL A 281 15.74 -0.47 44.23
N ALA A 282 16.17 -0.11 43.03
CA ALA A 282 16.98 -0.96 42.15
C ALA A 282 18.46 -0.78 42.48
N VAL A 283 19.19 -1.90 42.57
CA VAL A 283 20.65 -1.94 42.71
C VAL A 283 21.24 -2.19 41.33
N ARG A 284 21.98 -1.24 40.78
CA ARG A 284 22.53 -1.32 39.42
C ARG A 284 24.04 -1.18 39.43
N SER A 285 24.75 -1.83 38.50
CA SER A 285 26.22 -1.75 38.46
C SER A 285 26.81 -1.69 37.05
N ASP A 286 27.87 -0.90 36.91
CA ASP A 286 28.77 -1.02 35.76
C ASP A 286 29.51 -2.37 35.84
N ILE A 287 29.48 -3.14 34.74
CA ILE A 287 30.02 -4.50 34.67
C ILE A 287 31.39 -4.47 34.00
N GLU A 288 32.38 -5.11 34.62
CA GLU A 288 33.76 -5.14 34.12
C GLU A 288 33.86 -5.70 32.68
N LYS A 289 34.86 -5.26 31.92
CA LYS A 289 35.11 -5.72 30.55
C LYS A 289 35.81 -7.07 30.52
N SER A 290 35.70 -7.79 29.41
CA SER A 290 36.44 -9.03 29.13
C SER A 290 36.24 -10.20 30.12
N ILE A 291 35.11 -10.22 30.84
CA ILE A 291 34.69 -11.33 31.70
C ILE A 291 33.58 -12.16 31.03
N SER A 292 33.47 -13.45 31.36
CA SER A 292 32.40 -14.32 30.88
C SER A 292 32.24 -15.55 31.78
N GLY A 293 31.04 -16.15 31.81
CA GLY A 293 30.78 -17.40 32.53
C GLY A 293 30.67 -17.24 34.05
N GLN A 294 30.61 -16.00 34.54
CA GLN A 294 30.35 -15.69 35.94
C GLN A 294 28.84 -15.62 36.22
N GLN A 295 28.46 -15.86 37.48
CA GLN A 295 27.09 -15.61 37.96
C GLN A 295 27.10 -14.56 39.07
N ILE A 296 26.18 -13.61 38.98
CA ILE A 296 26.14 -12.42 39.83
C ILE A 296 24.73 -12.12 40.31
N GLY A 297 24.61 -11.58 41.51
CA GLY A 297 23.39 -11.00 42.06
C GLY A 297 23.73 -10.22 43.33
N VAL A 298 22.71 -9.63 43.96
CA VAL A 298 22.86 -8.92 45.23
C VAL A 298 21.84 -9.38 46.26
N ALA A 299 22.25 -9.35 47.53
CA ALA A 299 21.40 -9.59 48.68
C ALA A 299 21.40 -8.37 49.60
N LEU A 300 20.24 -7.89 50.01
CA LEU A 300 20.11 -6.85 51.02
C LEU A 300 20.30 -7.49 52.40
N THR A 301 21.34 -7.06 53.13
CA THR A 301 21.76 -7.66 54.41
C THR A 301 21.41 -6.82 55.62
N SER A 302 21.26 -5.50 55.48
CA SER A 302 20.73 -4.64 56.55
C SER A 302 20.05 -3.37 56.03
N VAL A 303 19.10 -2.86 56.82
CA VAL A 303 18.43 -1.56 56.60
C VAL A 303 18.43 -0.80 57.93
N GLY A 304 18.90 0.44 57.90
CA GLY A 304 18.72 1.42 58.98
C GLY A 304 17.69 2.47 58.58
N SER A 305 16.79 2.83 59.48
CA SER A 305 15.76 3.85 59.22
C SER A 305 15.41 4.63 60.50
N THR A 306 14.67 5.74 60.35
CA THR A 306 14.15 6.53 61.48
C THR A 306 12.98 5.88 62.21
N GLY A 307 12.41 4.80 61.65
CA GLY A 307 11.35 3.99 62.27
C GLY A 307 11.83 2.58 62.62
N THR A 308 11.02 1.84 63.37
CA THR A 308 11.23 0.40 63.60
C THR A 308 11.07 -0.37 62.28
N LEU A 309 11.92 -1.36 62.04
CA LEU A 309 11.63 -2.39 61.04
C LEU A 309 10.48 -3.26 61.55
N ASP A 310 9.62 -3.71 60.63
CA ASP A 310 8.56 -4.66 60.96
C ASP A 310 9.14 -6.07 61.21
N SER A 311 8.53 -6.83 62.14
CA SER A 311 8.97 -8.19 62.48
C SER A 311 8.87 -9.21 61.33
N SER A 312 8.17 -8.87 60.25
CA SER A 312 8.13 -9.67 59.01
C SER A 312 9.42 -9.60 58.18
N VAL A 313 10.31 -8.64 58.43
CA VAL A 313 11.55 -8.46 57.66
C VAL A 313 12.64 -9.40 58.16
N SER A 314 13.07 -10.33 57.31
CA SER A 314 14.18 -11.26 57.57
C SER A 314 15.31 -11.04 56.56
N PHE A 315 16.54 -10.87 57.05
CA PHE A 315 17.74 -10.72 56.22
C PHE A 315 18.59 -12.01 56.20
N PRO A 316 19.34 -12.30 55.13
CA PRO A 316 19.43 -11.53 53.89
C PRO A 316 18.20 -11.71 52.98
N ILE A 317 17.76 -10.62 52.33
CA ILE A 317 16.79 -10.69 51.24
C ILE A 317 17.59 -10.85 49.95
N ASN A 318 17.59 -12.05 49.37
CA ASN A 318 18.38 -12.37 48.18
C ASN A 318 17.65 -11.98 46.89
N GLY A 319 18.34 -11.29 45.98
CA GLY A 319 17.93 -11.16 44.58
C GLY A 319 18.21 -12.42 43.77
N GLY A 320 17.75 -12.44 42.52
CA GLY A 320 18.05 -13.51 41.58
C GLY A 320 19.51 -13.51 41.14
N LEU A 321 20.00 -14.68 40.73
CA LEU A 321 21.31 -14.79 40.06
C LEU A 321 21.15 -14.56 38.55
N GLN A 322 22.16 -13.94 37.95
CA GLN A 322 22.22 -13.55 36.55
C GLN A 322 23.55 -14.01 35.95
N ALA A 323 23.55 -14.42 34.68
CA ALA A 323 24.77 -14.88 34.01
C ALA A 323 25.46 -13.73 33.25
N ILE A 324 26.78 -13.64 33.33
CA ILE A 324 27.57 -12.67 32.55
C ILE A 324 28.11 -13.34 31.28
N SER A 325 27.76 -12.80 30.12
CA SER A 325 28.15 -13.29 28.79
C SER A 325 28.91 -12.22 27.99
N THR A 326 29.67 -12.65 26.98
CA THR A 326 30.32 -11.75 26.02
C THR A 326 29.41 -11.46 24.83
N ALA A 327 29.26 -10.19 24.48
CA ALA A 327 28.62 -9.73 23.25
C ALA A 327 29.25 -8.38 22.84
N ASN A 328 29.10 -8.00 21.57
CA ASN A 328 29.54 -6.71 21.07
C ASN A 328 28.48 -5.65 21.40
N ILE A 329 28.62 -5.01 22.57
CA ILE A 329 27.77 -3.89 22.96
C ILE A 329 28.17 -2.60 22.23
N ALA A 330 27.19 -1.74 21.96
CA ALA A 330 27.37 -0.40 21.42
C ALA A 330 28.39 0.42 22.24
N SER A 331 29.08 1.34 21.56
CA SER A 331 29.98 2.32 22.16
C SER A 331 29.40 3.72 22.01
N VAL A 332 29.44 4.50 23.09
CA VAL A 332 28.98 5.90 23.15
C VAL A 332 30.10 6.76 23.71
N ASP A 333 30.66 7.64 22.91
CA ASP A 333 31.86 8.42 23.25
C ASP A 333 31.62 9.93 23.14
N PHE A 334 31.81 10.65 24.24
CA PHE A 334 31.69 12.11 24.28
C PHE A 334 32.98 12.78 23.79
N ASN A 335 32.86 13.93 23.13
CA ASN A 335 34.01 14.75 22.76
C ASN A 335 34.59 15.46 24.00
N THR A 336 35.91 15.71 24.01
CA THR A 336 36.56 16.53 25.05
C THR A 336 36.14 17.99 25.00
N ASN A 337 35.71 18.50 23.84
CA ASN A 337 35.26 19.88 23.66
C ASN A 337 33.75 20.01 23.90
N THR A 338 33.39 20.67 25.00
CA THR A 338 32.01 21.07 25.29
C THR A 338 31.85 22.57 25.06
N ILE A 339 30.76 22.97 24.41
CA ILE A 339 30.44 24.36 24.06
C ILE A 339 29.38 24.90 25.04
N PRO A 340 29.50 26.15 25.54
CA PRO A 340 30.59 27.10 25.32
C PRO A 340 31.92 26.65 25.95
N SER A 341 33.02 26.72 25.19
CA SER A 341 34.33 26.18 25.61
C SER A 341 35.26 27.19 26.29
N ALA A 342 34.90 28.48 26.27
CA ALA A 342 35.64 29.57 26.90
C ALA A 342 34.74 30.37 27.84
N ALA A 343 35.34 31.13 28.75
CA ALA A 343 34.60 32.05 29.61
C ALA A 343 33.98 33.17 28.77
N THR A 344 32.65 33.18 28.67
CA THR A 344 31.89 34.13 27.84
C THR A 344 31.13 35.10 28.74
N SER A 345 31.13 36.38 28.39
CA SER A 345 30.33 37.40 29.09
C SER A 345 29.12 37.75 28.23
N ILE A 346 27.91 37.54 28.76
CA ILE A 346 26.65 37.71 28.02
C ILE A 346 25.64 38.53 28.84
N SER A 347 24.73 39.23 28.17
CA SER A 347 23.53 39.77 28.82
C SER A 347 22.46 38.65 29.02
N PRO A 348 21.53 38.81 29.99
CA PRO A 348 20.35 37.94 30.11
C PRO A 348 19.59 37.82 28.77
N GLN A 349 19.24 36.60 28.37
CA GLN A 349 18.62 36.31 27.07
C GLN A 349 17.91 34.94 27.08
N SER A 350 16.93 34.76 26.19
CA SER A 350 16.27 33.47 25.93
C SER A 350 17.06 32.60 24.94
N ASP A 351 16.71 31.31 24.87
CA ASP A 351 17.22 30.34 23.89
C ASP A 351 18.76 30.15 23.88
N TYR A 352 19.46 30.47 24.97
CA TYR A 352 20.92 30.38 25.02
C TYR A 352 21.41 28.92 25.13
N PRO A 353 22.40 28.49 24.34
CA PRO A 353 23.01 27.17 24.46
C PRO A 353 23.89 27.09 25.72
N VAL A 354 23.30 26.63 26.82
CA VAL A 354 23.98 26.48 28.12
C VAL A 354 24.90 25.26 28.18
N TRP A 355 24.72 24.27 27.28
CA TRP A 355 25.61 23.11 27.13
C TRP A 355 25.45 22.50 25.73
N GLN A 356 26.54 22.07 25.10
CA GLN A 356 26.54 21.28 23.87
C GLN A 356 27.80 20.41 23.78
N ASN A 357 27.65 19.16 23.36
CA ASN A 357 28.76 18.24 23.06
C ASN A 357 28.44 17.40 21.81
N THR A 358 29.47 16.86 21.16
CA THR A 358 29.30 15.90 20.05
C THR A 358 29.56 14.50 20.57
N VAL A 359 28.56 13.63 20.51
CA VAL A 359 28.63 12.26 21.03
C VAL A 359 28.65 11.28 19.86
N SER A 360 29.70 10.47 19.76
CA SER A 360 29.87 9.45 18.73
C SER A 360 29.32 8.11 19.19
N VAL A 361 28.47 7.50 18.36
CA VAL A 361 27.90 6.17 18.57
C VAL A 361 28.49 5.20 17.55
N SER A 362 28.83 3.98 17.98
CA SER A 362 29.39 2.95 17.10
C SER A 362 29.13 1.52 17.62
N THR A 363 29.49 0.52 16.82
CA THR A 363 29.17 -0.91 16.98
C THR A 363 27.70 -1.23 16.71
N ASN A 364 26.76 -0.67 17.48
CA ASN A 364 25.31 -0.76 17.23
C ASN A 364 24.64 0.60 17.52
N PRO A 365 23.42 0.89 17.01
CA PRO A 365 22.67 2.09 17.39
C PRO A 365 22.23 2.05 18.86
N VAL A 366 22.02 3.22 19.48
CA VAL A 366 21.62 3.33 20.90
C VAL A 366 20.38 4.19 21.10
N LYS A 367 19.60 3.91 22.15
CA LYS A 367 18.46 4.70 22.59
C LYS A 367 18.87 5.57 23.78
N LEU A 368 18.84 6.89 23.62
CA LEU A 368 18.98 7.84 24.72
C LEU A 368 17.72 7.83 25.58
N SER A 369 17.86 7.36 26.83
CA SER A 369 16.76 7.13 27.78
C SER A 369 16.70 8.21 28.87
N SER A 370 17.83 8.79 29.28
CA SER A 370 17.85 9.95 30.15
C SER A 370 19.17 10.72 30.08
N MET A 371 19.14 12.03 30.38
CA MET A 371 20.34 12.82 30.67
C MET A 371 20.10 13.80 31.82
N THR A 372 21.05 13.87 32.74
CA THR A 372 21.07 14.80 33.86
C THR A 372 22.26 15.76 33.74
N PHE A 373 22.00 17.05 33.95
CA PHE A 373 23.01 18.10 33.96
C PHE A 373 22.99 18.82 35.31
N THR A 374 24.17 19.21 35.80
CA THR A 374 24.34 20.03 37.02
C THR A 374 24.85 21.42 36.64
N ASN A 375 24.27 22.48 37.21
CA ASN A 375 24.86 23.82 37.15
C ASN A 375 25.88 24.02 38.27
N LEU A 376 27.15 24.16 37.88
CA LEU A 376 28.28 24.45 38.76
C LEU A 376 28.45 25.97 39.02
N GLY A 377 27.73 26.81 38.27
CA GLY A 377 27.74 28.27 38.41
C GLY A 377 27.00 28.80 39.66
N SER A 378 27.07 30.12 39.85
CA SER A 378 26.44 30.82 40.99
C SER A 378 25.01 31.32 40.73
N ALA A 379 24.47 31.16 39.53
CA ALA A 379 23.06 31.45 39.21
C ALA A 379 22.09 30.53 39.97
N ASP A 380 21.05 31.11 40.57
CA ASP A 380 20.02 30.35 41.27
C ASP A 380 19.12 29.59 40.28
N ALA A 381 18.54 28.47 40.73
CA ALA A 381 17.70 27.60 39.90
C ALA A 381 16.48 28.32 39.27
N SER A 382 15.95 29.35 39.94
CA SER A 382 14.85 30.20 39.44
C SER A 382 15.26 31.20 38.36
N ALA A 383 16.56 31.42 38.15
CA ALA A 383 17.07 32.32 37.12
C ALA A 383 17.37 31.62 35.78
N ILE A 384 17.28 30.29 35.74
CA ILE A 384 17.50 29.46 34.54
C ILE A 384 16.22 28.65 34.27
N THR A 385 15.51 29.01 33.20
CA THR A 385 14.16 28.49 32.91
C THR A 385 14.05 27.93 31.49
N ASN A 386 12.93 27.27 31.17
CA ASN A 386 12.60 26.77 29.82
C ASN A 386 13.69 25.87 29.20
N LEU A 387 14.28 24.99 30.02
CA LEU A 387 15.39 24.13 29.62
C LEU A 387 14.88 23.05 28.64
N ARG A 388 15.53 22.93 27.49
CA ARG A 388 15.14 22.04 26.39
C ARG A 388 16.35 21.26 25.87
N LEU A 389 16.25 19.94 25.86
CA LEU A 389 17.24 19.06 25.27
C LEU A 389 16.98 18.91 23.76
N TYR A 390 18.04 18.97 22.97
CA TYR A 390 18.04 18.83 21.53
C TYR A 390 19.07 17.78 21.11
N VAL A 391 18.72 16.96 20.12
CA VAL A 391 19.65 16.09 19.40
C VAL A 391 19.54 16.42 17.91
N ASP A 392 20.67 16.72 17.26
CA ASP A 392 20.77 17.08 15.84
C ASP A 392 19.78 18.18 15.39
N GLY A 393 19.47 19.12 16.30
CA GLY A 393 18.53 20.21 16.06
C GLY A 393 17.06 19.87 16.28
N THR A 394 16.71 18.62 16.59
CA THR A 394 15.36 18.21 17.00
C THR A 394 15.24 18.28 18.52
N GLN A 395 14.18 18.91 19.06
CA GLN A 395 13.92 18.87 20.51
C GLN A 395 13.51 17.45 20.91
N VAL A 396 14.15 16.90 21.95
CA VAL A 396 13.82 15.59 22.51
C VAL A 396 13.35 15.75 23.96
N GLY A 397 12.25 15.07 24.30
CA GLY A 397 11.62 15.19 25.61
C GLY A 397 10.86 16.50 25.81
N SER A 398 10.22 16.61 26.98
CA SER A 398 9.50 17.81 27.39
C SER A 398 10.44 18.93 27.82
N THR A 399 10.00 20.17 27.65
CA THR A 399 10.64 21.34 28.25
C THR A 399 10.57 21.25 29.77
N VAL A 400 11.70 21.36 30.45
CA VAL A 400 11.76 21.47 31.91
C VAL A 400 11.63 22.94 32.30
N PRO A 401 10.57 23.37 33.04
CA PRO A 401 10.30 24.79 33.25
C PRO A 401 11.39 25.54 34.01
N GLN A 402 12.04 24.88 34.97
CA GLN A 402 13.09 25.42 35.84
C GLN A 402 13.96 24.28 36.38
N MET A 403 15.19 24.58 36.81
CA MET A 403 16.05 23.60 37.47
C MET A 403 15.54 23.19 38.86
N SER A 404 16.02 22.05 39.37
CA SER A 404 15.79 21.63 40.75
C SER A 404 16.53 22.54 41.75
N THR A 405 16.08 22.54 43.00
CA THR A 405 16.77 23.22 44.12
C THR A 405 18.20 22.69 44.34
N ASN A 406 18.47 21.45 43.93
CA ASN A 406 19.78 20.81 43.99
C ASN A 406 20.69 21.19 42.81
N ARG A 407 20.29 22.20 42.02
CA ARG A 407 21.00 22.71 40.83
C ARG A 407 21.12 21.71 39.68
N THR A 408 20.23 20.73 39.62
CA THR A 408 20.19 19.73 38.55
C THR A 408 18.99 19.94 37.62
N VAL A 409 19.12 19.48 36.39
CA VAL A 409 18.00 19.25 35.46
C VAL A 409 18.14 17.84 34.90
N THR A 410 17.04 17.07 34.91
CA THR A 410 16.99 15.73 34.32
C THR A 410 15.97 15.72 33.20
N PHE A 411 16.40 15.33 32.01
CA PHE A 411 15.53 15.01 30.89
C PHE A 411 15.27 13.50 30.90
N ASP A 412 14.06 13.11 31.30
CA ASP A 412 13.61 11.73 31.27
C ASP A 412 12.95 11.44 29.92
N LEU A 413 13.54 10.50 29.17
CA LEU A 413 13.04 10.01 27.89
C LEU A 413 12.60 8.54 28.00
N SER A 414 12.58 7.94 29.20
CA SER A 414 12.39 6.49 29.39
C SER A 414 11.07 5.97 28.82
N ALA A 415 10.02 6.79 28.81
CA ALA A 415 8.72 6.47 28.19
C ALA A 415 8.73 6.51 26.64
N SER A 416 9.68 7.22 26.03
CA SER A 416 9.86 7.29 24.56
C SER A 416 11.33 7.60 24.20
N PRO A 417 12.26 6.64 24.37
CA PRO A 417 13.70 6.89 24.19
C PRO A 417 14.06 7.33 22.76
N TYR A 418 15.00 8.25 22.63
CA TYR A 418 15.39 8.79 21.32
C TYR A 418 16.51 7.96 20.69
N LEU A 419 16.32 7.47 19.46
CA LEU A 419 17.28 6.60 18.77
C LEU A 419 18.42 7.42 18.14
N LEU A 420 19.66 7.02 18.41
CA LEU A 420 20.90 7.49 17.83
C LEU A 420 21.50 6.38 16.96
N SER A 421 21.77 6.70 15.70
CA SER A 421 22.45 5.84 14.72
C SER A 421 23.96 5.73 14.98
N GLU A 422 24.66 4.85 14.28
CA GLU A 422 26.13 4.69 14.37
C GLU A 422 26.90 5.84 13.69
N GLN A 423 26.82 7.05 14.26
CA GLN A 423 27.54 8.23 13.81
C GLN A 423 27.76 9.23 14.96
N SER A 424 28.38 10.37 14.67
CA SER A 424 28.42 11.50 15.60
C SER A 424 27.11 12.28 15.59
N HIS A 425 26.59 12.53 16.78
CA HIS A 425 25.34 13.26 17.05
C HIS A 425 25.62 14.50 17.91
N VAL A 426 24.99 15.63 17.62
CA VAL A 426 25.14 16.86 18.41
C VAL A 426 24.03 16.91 19.47
N ILE A 427 24.41 16.76 20.73
CA ILE A 427 23.51 16.91 21.87
C ILE A 427 23.67 18.31 22.45
N LYS A 428 22.57 19.04 22.64
CA LYS A 428 22.54 20.45 23.06
C LYS A 428 21.43 20.72 24.05
N VAL A 429 21.68 21.56 25.05
CA VAL A 429 20.66 22.12 25.96
C VAL A 429 20.53 23.62 25.71
N LEU A 430 19.32 24.06 25.39
CA LEU A 430 18.95 25.49 25.38
C LEU A 430 18.24 25.83 26.69
N ALA A 431 18.47 27.03 27.22
CA ALA A 431 17.75 27.56 28.37
C ALA A 431 17.60 29.09 28.28
N ASP A 432 16.60 29.61 28.98
CA ASP A 432 16.39 31.05 29.13
C ASP A 432 17.09 31.52 30.40
N ILE A 433 17.96 32.53 30.27
CA ILE A 433 18.76 33.11 31.36
C ILE A 433 18.10 34.43 31.77
N GLY A 434 17.35 34.40 32.86
CA GLY A 434 16.59 35.55 33.36
C GLY A 434 17.44 36.60 34.07
N GLY A 435 16.90 37.82 34.21
CA GLY A 435 17.59 38.95 34.83
C GLY A 435 18.08 38.73 36.27
N ALA A 436 17.49 37.78 37.01
CA ALA A 436 17.96 37.36 38.33
C ALA A 436 19.36 36.69 38.32
N ALA A 437 19.85 36.26 37.15
CA ALA A 437 21.20 35.75 36.98
C ALA A 437 22.26 36.87 36.81
N SER A 438 21.87 38.15 36.72
CA SER A 438 22.81 39.27 36.54
C SER A 438 23.91 39.28 37.60
N SER A 439 25.15 39.52 37.17
CA SER A 439 26.37 39.43 38.00
C SER A 439 26.67 38.05 38.61
N ARG A 440 26.03 36.98 38.12
CA ARG A 440 26.30 35.58 38.50
C ARG A 440 26.84 34.77 37.32
N THR A 441 27.16 33.50 37.56
CA THR A 441 27.69 32.59 36.55
C THR A 441 26.81 31.38 36.27
N VAL A 442 26.90 30.86 35.05
CA VAL A 442 26.26 29.62 34.59
C VAL A 442 27.35 28.69 34.06
N GLN A 443 27.33 27.42 34.45
CA GLN A 443 28.26 26.40 33.94
C GLN A 443 27.58 25.04 34.04
N PHE A 444 27.15 24.47 32.92
CA PHE A 444 26.46 23.17 32.93
C PHE A 444 27.45 22.02 32.74
N SER A 445 27.15 20.87 33.35
CA SER A 445 28.01 19.69 33.27
C SER A 445 27.23 18.38 33.42
N VAL A 446 27.60 17.37 32.62
CA VAL A 446 27.27 15.96 32.88
C VAL A 446 28.40 15.42 33.76
N GLN A 447 28.14 15.11 35.03
CA GLN A 447 29.21 14.89 36.01
C GLN A 447 29.79 13.47 35.96
N ARG A 448 28.97 12.46 35.63
CA ARG A 448 29.31 11.03 35.69
C ARG A 448 28.74 10.26 34.50
N SER A 449 29.30 9.09 34.22
CA SER A 449 28.79 8.15 33.18
C SER A 449 27.31 7.84 33.39
N SER A 450 26.92 7.59 34.64
CA SER A 450 25.54 7.31 35.06
C SER A 450 24.60 8.53 35.07
N ASP A 451 25.07 9.74 34.74
CA ASP A 451 24.18 10.88 34.50
C ASP A 451 23.59 10.87 33.08
N ALA A 452 24.06 10.00 32.17
CA ALA A 452 23.54 9.86 30.81
C ALA A 452 23.29 8.39 30.44
N THR A 453 22.02 7.99 30.32
CA THR A 453 21.62 6.61 30.06
C THR A 453 21.38 6.38 28.57
N PHE A 454 22.23 5.55 27.96
CA PHE A 454 22.08 5.05 26.60
C PHE A 454 21.85 3.54 26.66
N ILE A 455 20.88 3.03 25.91
CA ILE A 455 20.56 1.59 25.83
C ILE A 455 20.91 1.08 24.42
N ASP A 456 21.72 0.04 24.32
CA ASP A 456 22.00 -0.66 23.08
C ASP A 456 20.68 -1.10 22.41
N SER A 457 20.47 -0.76 21.15
CA SER A 457 19.18 -0.97 20.49
C SER A 457 18.91 -2.44 20.12
N GLU A 458 19.95 -3.27 20.01
CA GLU A 458 19.87 -4.69 19.65
C GLU A 458 19.88 -5.60 20.90
N LEU A 459 20.82 -5.36 21.81
CA LEU A 459 20.98 -6.13 23.05
C LEU A 459 20.02 -5.69 24.16
N ASN A 460 19.46 -4.48 24.05
CA ASN A 460 18.62 -3.84 25.07
C ASN A 460 19.31 -3.74 26.46
N GLN A 461 20.64 -3.58 26.46
CA GLN A 461 21.47 -3.40 27.65
C GLN A 461 21.99 -1.96 27.74
N PRO A 462 22.17 -1.37 28.93
CA PRO A 462 22.72 -0.02 29.04
C PRO A 462 24.22 0.01 28.70
N VAL A 463 24.65 1.06 28.01
CA VAL A 463 26.03 1.30 27.60
C VAL A 463 26.73 2.17 28.64
N THR A 464 27.98 1.85 28.99
CA THR A 464 28.86 2.76 29.74
C THR A 464 29.44 3.81 28.79
N PRO A 465 29.11 5.10 28.90
CA PRO A 465 29.69 6.11 28.02
C PRO A 465 31.18 6.33 28.32
N THR A 466 31.94 6.74 27.31
CA THR A 466 33.36 7.13 27.42
C THR A 466 33.55 8.59 27.03
N ILE A 467 34.77 9.11 27.16
CA ILE A 467 35.16 10.42 26.63
C ILE A 467 36.49 10.30 25.86
N ASN A 468 36.48 10.60 24.56
CA ASN A 468 37.61 10.39 23.66
C ASN A 468 38.25 9.00 23.81
N THR A 469 37.41 7.96 23.83
CA THR A 469 37.71 6.53 24.06
C THR A 469 38.29 6.16 25.44
N GLN A 470 38.42 7.12 26.35
CA GLN A 470 38.90 6.92 27.72
C GLN A 470 37.75 6.78 28.73
N ASN A 471 38.06 6.36 29.96
CA ASN A 471 37.10 6.35 31.07
C ASN A 471 36.40 7.71 31.21
N PHE A 472 35.07 7.68 31.40
CA PHE A 472 34.26 8.89 31.50
C PHE A 472 34.76 9.84 32.59
N SER A 473 34.82 11.13 32.25
CA SER A 473 35.05 12.23 33.19
C SER A 473 34.03 13.34 32.91
N SER A 474 33.89 14.30 33.84
CA SER A 474 32.83 15.30 33.78
C SER A 474 32.89 16.14 32.50
N VAL A 475 31.78 16.14 31.74
CA VAL A 475 31.64 16.85 30.47
C VAL A 475 31.03 18.23 30.74
N SER A 476 31.88 19.19 31.11
CA SER A 476 31.49 20.54 31.56
C SER A 476 31.72 21.62 30.49
N THR A 477 30.87 22.65 30.46
CA THR A 477 31.17 23.91 29.73
C THR A 477 32.23 24.73 30.44
N GLY A 478 32.74 25.75 29.75
CA GLY A 478 33.36 26.92 30.38
C GLY A 478 32.34 27.73 31.22
N VAL A 479 32.86 28.64 32.04
CA VAL A 479 32.06 29.48 32.95
C VAL A 479 31.50 30.68 32.19
N ILE A 480 30.17 30.75 32.06
CA ILE A 480 29.46 31.87 31.43
C ILE A 480 29.16 32.92 32.51
N SER A 481 29.56 34.17 32.31
CA SER A 481 29.34 35.30 33.25
C SER A 481 28.25 36.23 32.75
N ILE A 482 27.21 36.44 33.55
CA ILE A 482 26.05 37.26 33.15
C ILE A 482 26.28 38.73 33.54
N GLN A 483 26.20 39.62 32.56
CA GLN A 483 26.45 41.05 32.73
C GLN A 483 25.34 41.75 33.52
N SER A 484 25.71 42.77 34.28
CA SER A 484 24.77 43.77 34.78
C SER A 484 24.40 44.74 33.65
N THR A 485 23.12 44.98 33.45
CA THR A 485 22.60 45.79 32.33
C THR A 485 22.84 47.28 32.53
N GLY A 486 23.84 47.83 31.84
CA GLY A 486 24.08 49.27 31.74
C GLY A 486 24.14 49.76 30.29
N SER A 487 23.48 50.88 30.00
CA SER A 487 23.46 51.67 28.74
C SER A 487 22.59 51.23 27.55
N THR A 488 22.06 50.00 27.48
CA THR A 488 21.29 49.52 26.29
C THR A 488 20.00 48.77 26.63
N GLY A 489 19.25 49.22 27.63
CA GLY A 489 18.10 48.49 28.21
C GLY A 489 16.97 48.07 27.25
N VAL A 490 16.89 48.62 26.04
CA VAL A 490 15.93 48.19 25.00
C VAL A 490 16.68 47.73 23.75
N SER A 491 16.52 46.46 23.40
CA SER A 491 16.92 45.94 22.09
C SER A 491 15.78 46.13 21.09
N VAL A 492 16.13 46.51 19.86
CA VAL A 492 15.18 46.67 18.76
C VAL A 492 15.69 45.91 17.55
N THR A 493 14.88 45.00 17.03
CA THR A 493 15.19 44.18 15.86
C THR A 493 14.08 44.27 14.82
N LYS A 494 14.39 44.00 13.55
CA LYS A 494 13.35 43.75 12.54
C LYS A 494 12.68 42.42 12.89
N ASP A 495 11.38 42.44 13.11
CA ASP A 495 10.64 41.26 13.53
C ASP A 495 10.52 40.23 12.38
N PRO A 496 10.50 38.91 12.64
CA PRO A 496 10.25 37.91 11.60
C PRO A 496 8.89 38.04 10.89
N THR A 497 7.88 38.62 11.55
CA THR A 497 6.55 38.92 10.98
C THR A 497 6.50 40.22 10.17
N SER A 498 7.62 40.96 10.09
CA SER A 498 7.75 42.15 9.26
C SER A 498 7.42 41.82 7.81
N ALA A 499 6.50 42.59 7.21
CA ALA A 499 5.95 42.32 5.89
C ALA A 499 7.05 42.02 4.86
N SER A 500 6.82 41.04 3.98
CA SER A 500 7.77 40.59 2.96
C SER A 500 7.12 40.34 1.59
N ASN A 501 5.78 40.37 1.52
CA ASN A 501 5.03 40.19 0.29
C ASN A 501 5.03 41.47 -0.57
N ASN A 502 4.76 41.30 -1.85
CA ASN A 502 4.57 42.44 -2.75
C ASN A 502 3.34 43.27 -2.36
N ILE A 503 3.40 44.57 -2.62
CA ILE A 503 2.31 45.51 -2.35
C ILE A 503 1.52 45.77 -3.64
N PRO A 504 0.18 45.76 -3.64
CA PRO A 504 -0.60 46.16 -4.81
C PRO A 504 -0.45 47.65 -5.13
N VAL A 505 -0.34 48.00 -6.42
CA VAL A 505 -0.33 49.41 -6.89
C VAL A 505 -1.51 50.20 -6.32
N GLY A 506 -1.21 51.30 -5.62
CA GLY A 506 -2.22 52.22 -5.08
C GLY A 506 -2.99 51.75 -3.84
N ALA A 507 -2.66 50.58 -3.28
CA ALA A 507 -3.25 50.09 -2.03
C ALA A 507 -3.07 51.10 -0.86
N THR A 508 -4.06 51.18 0.02
CA THR A 508 -4.07 52.10 1.17
C THR A 508 -3.87 51.36 2.49
N SER A 509 -3.24 52.00 3.48
CA SER A 509 -3.00 51.46 4.82
C SER A 509 -2.35 50.05 4.78
N VAL A 510 -1.26 49.93 4.02
CA VAL A 510 -0.45 48.71 3.85
C VAL A 510 0.54 48.59 5.01
N SER A 511 0.76 47.38 5.54
CA SER A 511 1.84 47.11 6.51
C SER A 511 3.19 47.05 5.79
N LEU A 512 4.17 47.85 6.23
CA LEU A 512 5.45 48.02 5.54
C LEU A 512 6.64 47.42 6.30
N ALA A 513 6.62 47.51 7.63
CA ALA A 513 7.64 46.92 8.48
C ALA A 513 7.10 46.68 9.89
N THR A 514 7.52 45.59 10.53
CA THR A 514 7.34 45.32 11.96
C THR A 514 8.69 45.21 12.65
N PHE A 515 8.79 45.79 13.84
CA PHE A 515 9.97 45.79 14.69
C PHE A 515 9.61 45.20 16.06
N GLY A 516 10.44 44.29 16.57
CA GLY A 516 10.34 43.77 17.92
C GLY A 516 11.15 44.65 18.86
N MET A 517 10.52 45.19 19.91
CA MET A 517 11.16 45.99 20.94
C MET A 517 11.13 45.25 22.27
N LEU A 518 12.28 44.83 22.78
CA LEU A 518 12.42 44.09 24.03
C LEU A 518 13.17 44.95 25.05
N ALA A 519 12.47 45.36 26.11
CA ALA A 519 13.07 46.01 27.28
C ALA A 519 13.60 44.94 28.24
N SER A 520 14.92 44.77 28.33
CA SER A 520 15.56 43.78 29.19
C SER A 520 15.79 44.34 30.59
N GLY A 521 15.32 43.62 31.61
CA GLY A 521 15.53 43.96 33.02
C GLY A 521 14.44 44.81 33.68
N GLU A 522 14.02 45.93 33.07
CA GLU A 522 12.96 46.81 33.60
C GLU A 522 11.98 47.30 32.52
N PRO A 523 10.76 47.73 32.89
CA PRO A 523 9.87 48.40 31.95
C PRO A 523 10.47 49.74 31.50
N THR A 524 10.26 50.11 30.24
CA THR A 524 10.83 51.33 29.65
C THR A 524 9.75 52.14 28.94
N TYR A 525 9.63 53.43 29.28
CA TYR A 525 8.80 54.39 28.55
C TYR A 525 9.46 54.76 27.22
N VAL A 526 8.67 54.92 26.16
CA VAL A 526 9.11 55.42 24.84
C VAL A 526 8.27 56.64 24.47
N ARG A 527 8.91 57.78 24.22
CA ARG A 527 8.25 59.07 23.98
C ARG A 527 7.88 59.27 22.52
N ASP A 528 8.85 59.06 21.64
CA ASP A 528 8.78 59.37 20.21
C ASP A 528 9.50 58.27 19.43
N LEU A 529 9.03 57.95 18.21
CA LEU A 529 9.76 57.12 17.25
C LEU A 529 9.93 57.88 15.93
N TYR A 530 11.09 57.70 15.29
CA TYR A 530 11.45 58.41 14.07
C TYR A 530 11.47 57.44 12.89
N VAL A 531 10.75 57.75 11.81
CA VAL A 531 10.57 56.84 10.67
C VAL A 531 10.83 57.57 9.36
N CYS A 532 11.60 56.98 8.47
CA CYS A 532 11.75 57.42 7.09
C CYS A 532 11.48 56.26 6.11
N SER A 533 11.31 56.58 4.84
CA SER A 533 11.14 55.60 3.77
C SER A 533 12.14 55.82 2.65
N ASN A 534 12.52 54.77 1.92
CA ASN A 534 13.14 54.90 0.61
C ASN A 534 12.19 54.34 -0.44
N THR A 535 11.93 55.12 -1.49
CA THR A 535 11.04 54.73 -2.58
C THR A 535 11.74 54.87 -3.92
N THR A 536 11.83 53.78 -4.71
CA THR A 536 12.49 53.82 -6.03
C THR A 536 11.50 53.75 -7.18
N ALA A 537 11.74 54.56 -8.21
CA ALA A 537 11.19 54.32 -9.54
C ALA A 537 12.04 53.27 -10.29
N SER A 538 11.41 52.54 -11.21
CA SER A 538 12.10 51.75 -12.24
C SER A 538 13.03 52.58 -13.15
N SER A 539 13.04 53.91 -13.01
CA SER A 539 13.95 54.83 -13.69
C SER A 539 14.33 56.01 -12.78
N THR A 540 15.45 55.87 -12.06
CA THR A 540 16.34 56.93 -11.48
C THR A 540 15.76 58.10 -10.65
N ALA A 541 14.45 58.18 -10.42
CA ALA A 541 13.83 59.20 -9.58
C ALA A 541 13.27 58.62 -8.27
N THR A 542 13.51 59.31 -7.17
CA THR A 542 12.95 59.01 -5.84
C THR A 542 11.57 59.64 -5.71
N TYR A 543 10.56 58.94 -5.19
CA TYR A 543 9.18 59.45 -5.14
C TYR A 543 8.86 60.38 -3.96
N GLY A 544 9.83 60.68 -3.10
CA GLY A 544 9.69 61.73 -2.08
C GLY A 544 8.86 61.34 -0.86
N GLY A 545 8.83 60.04 -0.52
CA GLY A 545 8.16 59.49 0.66
C GLY A 545 6.83 58.80 0.39
N LEU A 546 6.08 58.50 1.46
CA LEU A 546 4.82 57.75 1.46
C LEU A 546 3.69 58.52 2.15
N LYS A 547 2.47 58.38 1.63
CA LYS A 547 1.27 59.03 2.19
C LYS A 547 0.71 58.30 3.41
N ASN A 548 0.13 59.03 4.37
CA ASN A 548 -0.71 58.47 5.45
C ASN A 548 0.01 57.43 6.35
N GLY A 549 1.26 57.71 6.72
CA GLY A 549 2.02 56.91 7.68
C GLY A 549 1.39 56.87 9.07
N LYS A 550 1.45 55.70 9.73
CA LYS A 550 1.01 55.52 11.12
C LYS A 550 1.80 54.41 11.82
N ILE A 551 1.87 54.51 13.15
CA ILE A 551 2.48 53.50 14.03
C ILE A 551 1.37 52.67 14.68
N MET A 552 1.52 51.36 14.66
CA MET A 552 0.65 50.41 15.35
C MET A 552 1.47 49.67 16.42
N VAL A 553 1.06 49.70 17.68
CA VAL A 553 1.64 48.91 18.78
C VAL A 553 0.69 47.77 19.09
N ASN A 554 1.15 46.52 18.98
CA ASN A 554 0.35 45.32 19.20
C ASN A 554 -1.02 45.34 18.47
N GLY A 555 -1.07 45.91 17.27
CA GLY A 555 -2.28 46.04 16.44
C GLY A 555 -3.17 47.26 16.72
N VAL A 556 -2.86 48.10 17.71
CA VAL A 556 -3.60 49.35 18.02
C VAL A 556 -2.81 50.56 17.52
N GLN A 557 -3.47 51.51 16.86
CA GLN A 557 -2.78 52.74 16.40
C GLN A 557 -2.36 53.59 17.60
N VAL A 558 -1.11 54.06 17.57
CA VAL A 558 -0.57 55.03 18.54
C VAL A 558 -0.03 56.26 17.82
N GLY A 559 -0.17 57.43 18.44
CA GLY A 559 0.17 58.71 17.80
C GLY A 559 -0.80 59.09 16.67
N SER A 560 -0.40 60.10 15.90
CA SER A 560 -1.17 60.64 14.76
C SER A 560 -0.73 60.04 13.43
N THR A 561 -1.61 60.15 12.42
CA THR A 561 -1.26 59.82 11.03
C THR A 561 -0.50 61.00 10.41
N LYS A 562 0.70 60.73 9.87
CA LYS A 562 1.59 61.72 9.22
C LYS A 562 2.21 61.10 7.96
N ASP A 563 2.47 61.90 6.94
CA ASP A 563 3.24 61.43 5.78
C ASP A 563 4.67 61.05 6.19
N ILE A 564 5.18 59.93 5.65
CA ILE A 564 6.55 59.46 5.91
C ILE A 564 7.45 60.09 4.85
N VAL A 565 8.42 60.90 5.26
CA VAL A 565 9.38 61.51 4.33
C VAL A 565 10.33 60.48 3.74
N ASP A 566 10.98 60.86 2.63
CA ASP A 566 12.11 60.09 2.12
C ASP A 566 13.32 60.21 3.06
N CYS A 567 14.10 59.14 3.25
CA CYS A 567 15.27 59.14 4.13
C CYS A 567 16.35 60.12 3.69
N SER A 568 16.40 60.52 2.41
CA SER A 568 17.29 61.61 1.96
C SER A 568 16.91 62.98 2.53
N ASN A 569 15.64 63.13 2.97
CA ASN A 569 15.06 64.37 3.49
C ASN A 569 14.88 64.35 5.02
N GLY A 570 15.47 63.37 5.72
CA GLY A 570 15.39 63.21 7.18
C GLY A 570 14.43 62.10 7.61
N SER A 571 13.69 62.32 8.69
CA SER A 571 12.72 61.38 9.24
C SER A 571 11.48 62.08 9.78
N THR A 572 10.34 61.40 9.69
CA THR A 572 9.07 61.82 10.28
C THR A 572 9.04 61.40 11.75
N ASP A 573 8.77 62.35 12.64
CA ASP A 573 8.57 62.11 14.06
C ASP A 573 7.15 61.57 14.33
N PHE A 574 7.04 60.49 15.08
CA PHE A 574 5.77 60.00 15.60
C PHE A 574 5.81 60.10 17.13
N THR A 575 5.26 61.19 17.67
CA THR A 575 5.05 61.36 19.11
C THR A 575 4.03 60.34 19.60
N ILE A 576 4.42 59.54 20.59
CA ILE A 576 3.63 58.45 21.16
C ILE A 576 3.13 58.80 22.57
N GLY A 577 3.73 59.82 23.20
CA GLY A 577 3.31 60.35 24.49
C GLY A 577 3.52 59.34 25.62
N SER A 578 2.60 59.31 26.60
CA SER A 578 2.62 58.33 27.69
C SER A 578 2.17 56.92 27.27
N SER A 579 1.81 56.70 26.01
CA SER A 579 1.05 55.53 25.56
C SER A 579 1.89 54.30 25.24
N LEU A 580 3.23 54.42 25.12
CA LEU A 580 4.12 53.28 24.89
C LEU A 580 5.03 53.02 26.10
N THR A 581 4.65 52.02 26.87
CA THR A 581 5.51 51.35 27.86
C THR A 581 5.86 49.98 27.31
N LEU A 582 7.16 49.72 27.16
CA LEU A 582 7.69 48.38 26.88
C LEU A 582 7.77 47.62 28.21
N PRO A 583 7.05 46.50 28.40
CA PRO A 583 7.14 45.73 29.64
C PRO A 583 8.49 45.01 29.75
N ALA A 584 8.97 44.83 30.99
CA ALA A 584 10.21 44.10 31.23
C ALA A 584 10.13 42.67 30.67
N ASN A 585 11.18 42.28 29.95
CA ASN A 585 11.40 40.94 29.38
C ASN A 585 10.25 40.46 28.46
N GLN A 586 9.50 41.38 27.84
CA GLN A 586 8.48 41.06 26.83
C GLN A 586 8.71 41.87 25.55
N THR A 587 8.71 41.18 24.41
CA THR A 587 8.80 41.83 23.11
C THR A 587 7.48 42.51 22.77
N THR A 588 7.50 43.83 22.60
CA THR A 588 6.39 44.61 22.08
C THR A 588 6.54 44.75 20.56
N LEU A 589 5.48 44.46 19.81
CA LEU A 589 5.51 44.58 18.35
C LEU A 589 5.08 45.99 17.93
N VAL A 590 5.93 46.65 17.15
CA VAL A 590 5.69 47.99 16.60
C VAL A 590 5.73 47.90 15.08
N SER A 591 4.59 48.14 14.43
CA SER A 591 4.45 48.08 12.97
C SER A 591 4.22 49.47 12.38
N VAL A 592 4.85 49.74 11.23
CA VAL A 592 4.63 50.94 10.42
C VAL A 592 3.72 50.59 9.24
N TYR A 593 2.68 51.41 9.06
CA TYR A 593 1.76 51.32 7.92
C TYR A 593 1.77 52.64 7.14
N ALA A 594 1.57 52.60 5.81
CA ALA A 594 1.31 53.76 4.97
C ALA A 594 0.56 53.36 3.68
N ASP A 595 0.18 54.32 2.83
CA ASP A 595 -0.36 54.02 1.50
C ASP A 595 0.76 53.74 0.50
N ALA A 596 0.49 52.92 -0.52
CA ALA A 596 1.34 52.70 -1.70
C ALA A 596 1.25 53.89 -2.69
N LYS A 597 1.34 55.11 -2.14
CA LYS A 597 1.22 56.40 -2.81
C LYS A 597 2.27 57.33 -2.26
N ASN A 598 2.81 58.21 -3.10
CA ASN A 598 3.72 59.24 -2.63
C ASN A 598 3.00 60.33 -1.82
N THR A 599 3.78 61.22 -1.19
CA THR A 599 3.26 62.33 -0.37
C THR A 599 2.33 63.30 -1.14
N SER A 600 2.41 63.32 -2.48
CA SER A 600 1.51 64.05 -3.39
C SER A 600 0.26 63.24 -3.83
N SER A 601 0.01 62.09 -3.20
CA SER A 601 -1.13 61.19 -3.45
C SER A 601 -1.15 60.47 -4.81
N VAL A 602 0.00 60.37 -5.49
CA VAL A 602 0.15 59.60 -6.75
C VAL A 602 0.52 58.16 -6.42
N ASN A 603 -0.13 57.18 -7.06
CA ASN A 603 0.19 55.75 -6.91
C ASN A 603 1.65 55.46 -7.29
N LEU A 604 2.34 54.64 -6.49
CA LEU A 604 3.64 54.11 -6.86
C LEU A 604 3.49 53.16 -8.07
N PRO A 605 4.31 53.29 -9.13
CA PRO A 605 4.21 52.43 -10.31
C PRO A 605 4.54 50.94 -10.05
N ASN A 606 4.15 50.10 -10.99
CA ASN A 606 4.57 48.70 -11.03
C ASN A 606 6.10 48.58 -11.04
N ALA A 607 6.63 47.59 -10.33
CA ALA A 607 8.04 47.32 -10.08
C ALA A 607 8.81 48.40 -9.28
N SER A 608 8.15 49.42 -8.73
CA SER A 608 8.76 50.28 -7.71
C SER A 608 9.09 49.50 -6.45
N THR A 609 10.12 49.90 -5.70
CA THR A 609 10.40 49.33 -4.37
C THR A 609 10.15 50.33 -3.25
N VAL A 610 9.78 49.80 -2.08
CA VAL A 610 9.54 50.53 -0.83
C VAL A 610 10.29 49.84 0.29
N SER A 611 11.10 50.58 1.05
CA SER A 611 11.64 50.12 2.33
C SER A 611 11.42 51.19 3.39
N VAL A 612 11.11 50.78 4.62
CA VAL A 612 10.91 51.69 5.76
C VAL A 612 12.02 51.48 6.78
N THR A 613 12.59 52.57 7.29
CA THR A 613 13.63 52.57 8.31
C THR A 613 13.12 53.24 9.58
N LEU A 614 13.21 52.51 10.69
CA LEU A 614 13.11 53.07 12.03
C LEU A 614 14.48 53.67 12.39
N VAL A 615 14.53 54.99 12.50
CA VAL A 615 15.76 55.77 12.66
C VAL A 615 16.17 55.81 14.13
N ALA A 616 17.48 55.85 14.38
CA ALA A 616 18.06 55.90 15.71
C ALA A 616 17.49 57.06 16.54
N GLY A 617 16.96 56.75 17.72
CA GLY A 617 16.48 57.74 18.68
C GLY A 617 17.61 58.34 19.50
N THR A 618 17.39 59.52 20.08
CA THR A 618 18.30 60.15 21.05
C THR A 618 17.52 60.50 22.31
N SER A 619 17.83 59.84 23.43
CA SER A 619 17.17 60.02 24.73
C SER A 619 15.63 59.96 24.69
N ASN A 620 15.08 59.18 23.75
CA ASN A 620 13.64 59.04 23.54
C ASN A 620 13.03 57.89 24.37
N GLY A 621 13.84 57.11 25.07
CA GLY A 621 13.41 56.11 26.05
C GLY A 621 13.87 56.42 27.48
N GLN A 622 13.12 55.95 28.48
CA GLN A 622 13.52 56.03 29.89
C GLN A 622 13.06 54.81 30.71
N GLY A 623 13.98 54.17 31.44
CA GLY A 623 13.67 53.07 32.36
C GLY A 623 12.80 53.53 33.54
N GLN A 624 11.79 52.75 33.92
CA GLN A 624 10.80 53.17 34.92
C GLN A 624 11.34 53.23 36.35
N TYR A 625 12.32 52.38 36.69
CA TYR A 625 12.89 52.28 38.03
C TYR A 625 14.29 52.89 38.11
N SER A 626 15.13 52.67 37.10
CA SER A 626 16.48 53.26 37.06
C SER A 626 16.47 54.75 36.70
N LEU A 627 15.39 55.24 36.07
CA LEU A 627 15.28 56.55 35.44
C LEU A 627 16.36 56.84 34.37
N THR A 628 17.13 55.82 33.95
CA THR A 628 18.19 55.98 32.96
C THR A 628 17.61 56.20 31.56
N SER A 629 18.27 57.09 30.81
CA SER A 629 17.92 57.40 29.43
C SER A 629 18.36 56.26 28.49
N ALA A 630 17.52 55.94 27.51
CA ALA A 630 17.80 54.98 26.45
C ALA A 630 17.57 55.60 25.05
N ASN A 631 18.29 55.09 24.06
CA ASN A 631 18.10 55.41 22.64
C ASN A 631 17.33 54.25 21.98
N ILE A 632 16.14 54.52 21.44
CA ILE A 632 15.21 53.48 20.95
C ILE A 632 14.76 53.79 19.51
N PRO A 633 15.26 53.06 18.50
CA PRO A 633 16.40 52.14 18.54
C PRO A 633 17.72 52.91 18.76
N SER A 634 18.78 52.20 19.16
CA SER A 634 20.12 52.77 19.34
C SER A 634 20.91 52.96 18.03
N SER A 635 20.39 52.40 16.92
CA SER A 635 20.91 52.51 15.55
C SER A 635 19.76 52.35 14.55
N ASN A 636 19.96 52.72 13.29
CA ASN A 636 18.90 52.62 12.28
C ASN A 636 18.55 51.15 11.96
N ILE A 637 17.28 50.77 12.13
CA ILE A 637 16.78 49.43 11.78
C ILE A 637 15.89 49.54 10.54
N THR A 638 16.34 48.97 9.43
CA THR A 638 15.57 48.95 8.17
C THR A 638 14.73 47.68 8.07
N GLY A 639 13.48 47.84 7.64
CA GLY A 639 12.56 46.75 7.33
C GLY A 639 12.96 45.97 6.07
N ASN A 640 12.05 45.13 5.56
CA ASN A 640 12.26 44.49 4.26
C ASN A 640 12.06 45.52 3.13
N THR A 641 12.68 45.25 1.98
CA THR A 641 12.35 45.95 0.74
C THR A 641 11.19 45.23 0.07
N LEU A 642 10.07 45.94 -0.09
CA LEU A 642 8.83 45.44 -0.68
C LEU A 642 8.71 45.93 -2.12
N THR A 643 8.24 45.06 -3.02
CA THR A 643 8.02 45.44 -4.43
C THR A 643 6.56 45.79 -4.65
N VAL A 644 6.29 46.94 -5.26
CA VAL A 644 4.96 47.33 -5.71
C VAL A 644 4.66 46.62 -7.03
N THR A 645 3.57 45.88 -7.11
CA THR A 645 3.19 45.11 -8.32
C THR A 645 1.72 45.27 -8.67
N THR A 646 1.40 45.10 -9.95
CA THR A 646 0.02 44.97 -10.43
C THR A 646 -0.51 43.55 -10.19
N SER A 647 -1.81 43.43 -9.94
CA SER A 647 -2.50 42.13 -9.86
C SER A 647 -2.33 41.35 -11.17
N SER A 648 -2.00 40.06 -11.07
CA SER A 648 -1.78 39.19 -12.23
C SER A 648 -2.59 37.91 -12.12
N LEU A 649 -3.19 37.51 -13.25
CA LEU A 649 -3.90 36.26 -13.44
C LEU A 649 -3.11 35.44 -14.47
N THR A 650 -2.98 34.13 -14.29
CA THR A 650 -2.40 33.23 -15.30
C THR A 650 -3.33 32.05 -15.54
N ALA A 651 -3.26 31.47 -16.74
CA ALA A 651 -3.92 30.23 -17.10
C ALA A 651 -2.88 29.25 -17.65
N ASN A 652 -2.91 28.00 -17.18
CA ASN A 652 -2.01 26.93 -17.64
C ASN A 652 -2.83 25.66 -17.96
N MET A 653 -2.44 24.90 -18.98
CA MET A 653 -2.99 23.56 -19.21
C MET A 653 -2.67 22.64 -18.03
N ALA A 654 -3.67 21.91 -17.52
CA ALA A 654 -3.46 20.94 -16.46
C ALA A 654 -2.86 19.65 -17.02
N THR A 655 -1.54 19.49 -16.94
CA THR A 655 -0.78 18.37 -17.52
C THR A 655 -1.12 16.99 -16.96
N GLY A 656 -1.79 16.92 -15.80
CA GLY A 656 -2.33 15.68 -15.25
C GLY A 656 -3.49 15.07 -16.05
N TYR A 657 -4.15 15.87 -16.91
CA TYR A 657 -5.12 15.41 -17.88
C TYR A 657 -4.49 15.39 -19.27
N ALA A 658 -4.35 14.20 -19.85
CA ALA A 658 -3.71 13.99 -21.16
C ALA A 658 -4.71 14.13 -22.33
N ASN A 659 -4.20 14.26 -23.55
CA ASN A 659 -5.00 14.13 -24.78
C ASN A 659 -5.83 12.84 -24.76
N GLN A 660 -7.09 12.91 -25.21
CA GLN A 660 -8.02 11.76 -25.19
C GLN A 660 -8.53 11.43 -26.60
N ALA A 661 -8.97 10.18 -26.76
CA ALA A 661 -9.86 9.79 -27.84
C ALA A 661 -11.30 9.68 -27.32
N VAL A 662 -12.29 9.99 -28.17
CA VAL A 662 -13.72 9.91 -27.82
C VAL A 662 -14.53 9.39 -29.01
N THR A 663 -15.59 8.63 -28.74
CA THR A 663 -16.54 8.21 -29.78
C THR A 663 -17.63 9.27 -29.97
N PRO A 664 -18.05 9.57 -31.22
CA PRO A 664 -19.24 10.37 -31.50
C PRO A 664 -20.46 9.84 -30.74
N GLY A 665 -21.28 10.73 -30.18
CA GLY A 665 -22.45 10.40 -29.36
C GLY A 665 -22.19 10.45 -27.85
N THR A 666 -20.96 10.74 -27.42
CA THR A 666 -20.62 10.85 -25.98
C THR A 666 -21.10 12.18 -25.39
N ASN A 667 -22.10 12.13 -24.52
CA ASN A 667 -22.57 13.29 -23.75
C ASN A 667 -21.71 13.55 -22.51
N ASN A 668 -21.61 14.80 -22.08
CA ASN A 668 -20.89 15.27 -20.90
C ASN A 668 -19.43 14.76 -20.85
N PHE A 669 -18.75 14.78 -21.98
CA PHE A 669 -17.35 14.40 -22.09
C PHE A 669 -16.45 15.55 -21.61
N LYS A 670 -15.45 15.24 -20.78
CA LYS A 670 -14.39 16.20 -20.43
C LYS A 670 -13.54 16.41 -21.68
N ILE A 671 -13.45 17.64 -22.20
CA ILE A 671 -12.67 17.98 -23.39
C ILE A 671 -11.39 18.75 -23.07
N GLY A 672 -11.22 19.20 -21.83
CA GLY A 672 -10.01 19.89 -21.40
C GLY A 672 -9.99 20.15 -19.89
N GLN A 673 -8.81 20.49 -19.37
CA GLN A 673 -8.63 20.93 -17.99
C GLN A 673 -7.51 21.98 -17.94
N PHE A 674 -7.73 23.05 -17.17
CA PHE A 674 -6.79 24.13 -16.98
C PHE A 674 -6.76 24.61 -15.53
N VAL A 675 -5.67 25.28 -15.17
CA VAL A 675 -5.46 25.89 -13.85
C VAL A 675 -5.44 27.39 -14.03
N LEU A 676 -6.34 28.11 -13.33
CA LEU A 676 -6.22 29.56 -13.13
C LEU A 676 -5.44 29.82 -11.85
N GLN A 677 -4.51 30.77 -11.87
CA GLN A 677 -3.72 31.14 -10.70
C GLN A 677 -3.67 32.66 -10.53
N ALA A 678 -3.86 33.11 -9.29
CA ALA A 678 -3.61 34.49 -8.89
C ALA A 678 -2.12 34.66 -8.51
N GLY A 679 -1.55 35.81 -8.88
CA GLY A 679 -0.19 36.19 -8.49
C GLY A 679 0.00 36.37 -6.97
N SER A 680 1.23 36.69 -6.57
CA SER A 680 1.61 36.90 -5.16
C SER A 680 1.22 38.27 -4.58
N THR A 681 0.54 39.10 -5.36
CA THR A 681 0.21 40.49 -5.02
C THR A 681 -1.08 40.62 -4.21
N GLU A 682 -2.16 40.03 -4.69
CA GLU A 682 -3.46 40.00 -4.03
C GLU A 682 -4.30 38.83 -4.56
N GLY A 683 -5.38 38.49 -3.87
CA GLY A 683 -6.39 37.59 -4.42
C GLY A 683 -7.20 38.28 -5.52
N LEU A 684 -7.81 37.48 -6.39
CA LEU A 684 -8.58 37.92 -7.54
C LEU A 684 -10.01 37.36 -7.47
N ASN A 685 -10.98 38.12 -7.95
CA ASN A 685 -12.29 37.58 -8.32
C ASN A 685 -12.36 37.46 -9.85
N VAL A 686 -12.56 36.25 -10.39
CA VAL A 686 -12.63 36.01 -11.84
C VAL A 686 -14.05 36.26 -12.35
N ASN A 687 -14.23 37.40 -13.02
CA ASN A 687 -15.52 37.90 -13.51
C ASN A 687 -15.96 37.17 -14.79
N SER A 688 -15.03 36.76 -15.65
CA SER A 688 -15.34 36.03 -16.88
C SER A 688 -14.21 35.08 -17.32
N ILE A 689 -14.60 34.00 -18.01
CA ILE A 689 -13.68 33.04 -18.64
C ILE A 689 -14.13 32.84 -20.10
N GLY A 690 -13.21 32.98 -21.04
CA GLY A 690 -13.45 32.71 -22.45
C GLY A 690 -12.85 31.38 -22.90
N ILE A 691 -13.61 30.56 -23.64
CA ILE A 691 -13.14 29.33 -24.27
C ILE A 691 -13.27 29.43 -25.80
N THR A 692 -12.16 29.21 -26.50
CA THR A 692 -12.13 28.98 -27.96
C THR A 692 -12.07 27.48 -28.21
N LEU A 693 -12.78 26.97 -29.22
CA LEU A 693 -12.71 25.56 -29.63
C LEU A 693 -12.07 25.45 -31.02
N THR A 694 -10.78 25.12 -31.08
CA THR A 694 -10.06 24.93 -32.35
C THR A 694 -10.50 23.61 -32.97
N GLY A 695 -10.80 23.62 -34.28
CA GLY A 695 -11.27 22.42 -35.00
C GLY A 695 -12.76 22.09 -34.79
N ASN A 696 -13.57 23.01 -34.24
CA ASN A 696 -14.99 22.79 -33.97
C ASN A 696 -15.91 22.86 -35.22
N ASP A 697 -15.36 22.81 -36.43
CA ASP A 697 -16.08 23.07 -37.68
C ASP A 697 -17.03 21.94 -38.13
N GLY A 698 -18.04 22.30 -38.93
CA GLY A 698 -19.01 21.37 -39.53
C GLY A 698 -20.06 20.84 -38.54
N THR A 699 -19.64 19.95 -37.64
CA THR A 699 -20.47 19.38 -36.55
C THR A 699 -19.97 19.91 -35.20
N PRO A 700 -20.47 21.05 -34.71
CA PRO A 700 -19.99 21.65 -33.47
C PRO A 700 -20.30 20.75 -32.27
N LEU A 701 -19.41 20.72 -31.28
CA LEU A 701 -19.73 20.22 -29.94
C LEU A 701 -20.92 20.99 -29.38
N GLN A 702 -21.73 20.35 -28.54
CA GLN A 702 -22.93 20.94 -27.93
C GLN A 702 -22.74 21.08 -26.40
N ASN A 703 -23.56 21.92 -25.76
CA ASN A 703 -23.65 22.02 -24.29
C ASN A 703 -22.31 22.20 -23.56
N LEU A 704 -21.45 23.10 -24.05
CA LEU A 704 -20.18 23.43 -23.42
C LEU A 704 -20.41 24.08 -22.05
N LYS A 705 -19.72 23.57 -21.02
CA LYS A 705 -19.76 24.10 -19.65
C LYS A 705 -18.42 24.01 -18.95
N LEU A 706 -18.24 24.88 -17.96
CA LEU A 706 -17.10 24.88 -17.06
C LEU A 706 -17.50 24.33 -15.68
N VAL A 707 -16.64 23.55 -15.06
CA VAL A 707 -16.86 22.97 -13.72
C VAL A 707 -15.59 23.15 -12.88
N ASN A 708 -15.73 23.60 -11.63
CA ASN A 708 -14.63 23.61 -10.66
C ASN A 708 -14.34 22.16 -10.24
N ASP A 709 -13.11 21.69 -10.53
CA ASP A 709 -12.68 20.30 -10.32
C ASP A 709 -12.76 19.88 -8.83
N ALA A 710 -12.47 20.80 -7.91
CA ALA A 710 -12.45 20.51 -6.47
C ALA A 710 -13.85 20.49 -5.82
N THR A 711 -14.82 21.24 -6.35
CA THR A 711 -16.16 21.35 -5.74
C THR A 711 -17.28 20.70 -6.56
N GLY A 712 -17.03 20.36 -7.83
CA GLY A 712 -18.06 19.90 -8.77
C GLY A 712 -19.06 21.00 -9.18
N GLN A 713 -18.85 22.26 -8.77
CA GLN A 713 -19.75 23.36 -9.07
C GLN A 713 -19.57 23.86 -10.51
N GLN A 714 -20.68 23.98 -11.25
CA GLN A 714 -20.67 24.61 -12.57
C GLN A 714 -20.36 26.12 -12.47
N LEU A 715 -19.52 26.62 -13.38
CA LEU A 715 -19.18 28.04 -13.50
C LEU A 715 -19.91 28.63 -14.72
N GLY A 716 -20.75 29.65 -14.47
CA GLY A 716 -21.57 30.28 -15.50
C GLY A 716 -22.71 29.39 -16.04
N THR A 717 -23.35 29.86 -17.11
CA THR A 717 -24.40 29.14 -17.83
C THR A 717 -23.84 28.21 -18.90
N VAL A 718 -24.52 27.11 -19.20
CA VAL A 718 -24.16 26.22 -20.31
C VAL A 718 -24.30 26.94 -21.65
N VAL A 719 -23.28 26.86 -22.50
CA VAL A 719 -23.33 27.33 -23.89
C VAL A 719 -23.86 26.18 -24.75
N THR A 720 -25.12 26.24 -25.14
CA THR A 720 -25.84 25.13 -25.81
C THR A 720 -25.34 24.87 -27.24
N SER A 721 -25.01 25.94 -27.98
CA SER A 721 -24.39 25.88 -29.32
C SER A 721 -23.06 26.64 -29.34
N PRO A 722 -21.97 26.00 -28.92
CA PRO A 722 -20.61 26.53 -28.96
C PRO A 722 -20.16 27.00 -30.34
N GLY A 723 -19.57 28.19 -30.39
CA GLY A 723 -19.11 28.80 -31.64
C GLY A 723 -17.98 28.04 -32.33
N ALA A 724 -17.93 28.17 -33.66
CA ALA A 724 -16.82 27.75 -34.52
C ALA A 724 -15.52 28.50 -34.17
N PRO A 725 -14.32 28.02 -34.60
CA PRO A 725 -13.06 28.66 -34.27
C PRO A 725 -12.95 30.08 -34.84
N SER A 726 -12.64 31.02 -33.96
CA SER A 726 -12.13 32.33 -34.33
C SER A 726 -10.94 32.67 -33.44
N ASN A 727 -10.09 33.60 -33.85
CA ASN A 727 -8.92 34.02 -33.05
C ASN A 727 -9.31 34.78 -31.77
N SER A 728 -10.61 34.96 -31.48
CA SER A 728 -11.15 35.44 -30.21
C SER A 728 -12.10 34.40 -29.60
N PRO A 729 -12.19 34.32 -28.25
CA PRO A 729 -13.07 33.38 -27.56
C PRO A 729 -14.54 33.66 -27.91
N SER A 730 -15.17 32.71 -28.59
CA SER A 730 -16.59 32.75 -28.98
C SER A 730 -17.54 32.30 -27.86
N ASN A 731 -17.01 31.68 -26.81
CA ASN A 731 -17.81 31.13 -25.70
C ASN A 731 -17.34 31.75 -24.38
N THR A 732 -18.06 32.76 -23.88
CA THR A 732 -17.72 33.45 -22.63
C THR A 732 -18.67 33.05 -21.51
N PHE A 733 -18.11 32.65 -20.37
CA PHE A 733 -18.81 32.31 -19.15
C PHE A 733 -18.66 33.45 -18.15
N SER A 734 -19.76 34.06 -17.71
CA SER A 734 -19.74 34.98 -16.56
C SER A 734 -19.61 34.20 -15.25
N THR A 735 -18.74 34.65 -14.36
CA THR A 735 -18.37 33.95 -13.13
C THR A 735 -18.21 34.93 -11.95
N ASN A 736 -18.18 34.39 -10.74
CA ASN A 736 -17.85 35.10 -9.50
C ASN A 736 -16.94 34.18 -8.66
N LEU A 737 -15.80 33.81 -9.25
CA LEU A 737 -14.85 32.82 -8.69
C LEU A 737 -13.69 33.53 -8.01
N THR A 738 -13.70 33.52 -6.68
CA THR A 738 -12.59 34.03 -5.86
C THR A 738 -11.40 33.06 -5.87
N ILE A 739 -10.23 33.54 -6.29
CA ILE A 739 -8.94 32.87 -6.18
C ILE A 739 -8.09 33.65 -5.17
N PRO A 740 -7.74 33.09 -3.99
CA PRO A 740 -6.88 33.78 -3.02
C PRO A 740 -5.48 34.07 -3.56
N VAL A 741 -4.75 34.99 -2.92
CA VAL A 741 -3.36 35.34 -3.29
C VAL A 741 -2.47 34.10 -3.35
N SER A 742 -1.56 34.03 -4.34
CA SER A 742 -0.67 32.89 -4.62
C SER A 742 -1.37 31.53 -4.82
N SER A 743 -2.70 31.50 -4.91
CA SER A 743 -3.50 30.27 -4.96
C SER A 743 -3.97 29.99 -6.39
N SER A 744 -4.41 28.76 -6.63
CA SER A 744 -4.90 28.33 -7.93
C SER A 744 -6.18 27.51 -7.83
N VAL A 745 -6.95 27.48 -8.91
CA VAL A 745 -8.18 26.70 -9.06
C VAL A 745 -8.12 25.94 -10.38
N THR A 746 -8.32 24.63 -10.30
CA THR A 746 -8.46 23.75 -11.46
C THR A 746 -9.90 23.77 -11.99
N ILE A 747 -10.04 23.96 -13.29
CA ILE A 747 -11.32 24.06 -14.00
C ILE A 747 -11.34 23.03 -15.12
N ASP A 748 -12.40 22.24 -15.12
CA ASP A 748 -12.73 21.29 -16.17
C ASP A 748 -13.61 21.93 -17.23
N VAL A 749 -13.36 21.55 -18.49
CA VAL A 749 -14.18 21.90 -19.65
C VAL A 749 -14.93 20.64 -20.08
N TYR A 750 -16.26 20.67 -20.08
CA TYR A 750 -17.13 19.58 -20.52
C TYR A 750 -17.96 20.00 -21.73
N ALA A 751 -18.24 19.08 -22.65
CA ALA A 751 -19.19 19.25 -23.75
C ALA A 751 -19.76 17.90 -24.21
N ASP A 752 -20.85 17.95 -24.98
CA ASP A 752 -21.41 16.80 -25.69
C ASP A 752 -20.76 16.69 -27.07
N VAL A 753 -20.37 15.48 -27.47
CA VAL A 753 -19.85 15.16 -28.80
C VAL A 753 -20.98 14.56 -29.64
N PRO A 754 -21.55 15.25 -30.64
CA PRO A 754 -22.67 14.74 -31.42
C PRO A 754 -22.37 13.40 -32.12
N SER A 755 -23.37 12.54 -32.26
CA SER A 755 -23.25 11.23 -32.93
C SER A 755 -22.90 11.31 -34.41
N ASN A 756 -23.17 12.45 -35.07
CA ASN A 756 -22.79 12.71 -36.45
C ASN A 756 -21.38 13.32 -36.62
N THR A 757 -20.58 13.40 -35.54
CA THR A 757 -19.22 13.97 -35.63
C THR A 757 -18.29 13.09 -36.45
N ALA A 758 -17.62 13.67 -37.45
CA ALA A 758 -16.74 12.92 -38.36
C ALA A 758 -15.52 12.32 -37.66
N ASN A 759 -15.21 11.06 -37.96
CA ASN A 759 -14.03 10.35 -37.43
C ASN A 759 -12.72 11.06 -37.78
N GLY A 760 -11.75 11.03 -36.86
CA GLY A 760 -10.44 11.67 -37.03
C GLY A 760 -10.44 13.18 -36.79
N LYS A 761 -11.61 13.79 -36.54
CA LYS A 761 -11.70 15.21 -36.19
C LYS A 761 -11.01 15.46 -34.85
N THR A 762 -10.04 16.36 -34.85
CA THR A 762 -9.34 16.85 -33.66
C THR A 762 -9.96 18.15 -33.18
N ILE A 763 -10.16 18.26 -31.86
CA ILE A 763 -10.71 19.45 -31.21
C ILE A 763 -9.79 19.83 -30.06
N THR A 764 -9.33 21.09 -30.03
CA THR A 764 -8.43 21.59 -28.99
C THR A 764 -9.04 22.85 -28.37
N PRO A 765 -9.60 22.76 -27.15
CA PRO A 765 -10.04 23.94 -26.41
C PRO A 765 -8.85 24.85 -26.08
N GLN A 766 -9.10 26.15 -25.98
CA GLN A 766 -8.13 27.14 -25.53
C GLN A 766 -8.78 28.13 -24.57
N VAL A 767 -8.08 28.54 -23.53
CA VAL A 767 -8.52 29.65 -22.67
C VAL A 767 -8.16 30.97 -23.36
N GLY A 768 -9.15 31.81 -23.63
CA GLY A 768 -8.99 33.03 -24.43
C GLY A 768 -8.57 34.24 -23.59
N TYR A 769 -7.47 34.89 -23.95
CA TYR A 769 -6.86 35.93 -23.09
C TYR A 769 -7.69 37.21 -22.96
N ALA A 770 -8.39 37.61 -24.02
CA ALA A 770 -9.17 38.86 -24.03
C ALA A 770 -10.48 38.77 -23.24
N ALA A 771 -11.10 37.59 -23.14
CA ALA A 771 -12.37 37.38 -22.42
C ALA A 771 -12.21 36.53 -21.13
N THR A 772 -10.98 36.36 -20.66
CA THR A 772 -10.69 35.77 -19.34
C THR A 772 -10.07 36.86 -18.47
N ASN A 773 -10.90 37.46 -17.61
CA ASN A 773 -10.52 38.59 -16.79
C ASN A 773 -10.99 38.45 -15.34
N ALA A 774 -10.27 39.13 -14.47
CA ALA A 774 -10.51 39.19 -13.03
C ALA A 774 -10.31 40.61 -12.50
N THR A 775 -10.84 40.89 -11.31
CA THR A 775 -10.61 42.12 -10.55
C THR A 775 -9.90 41.80 -9.23
N GLY A 776 -8.88 42.59 -8.88
CA GLY A 776 -8.19 42.53 -7.59
C GLY A 776 -9.15 42.74 -6.42
N LEU A 777 -9.09 41.86 -5.41
CA LEU A 777 -9.98 41.92 -4.24
C LEU A 777 -9.73 43.14 -3.35
N THR A 778 -8.51 43.68 -3.37
CA THR A 778 -8.11 44.84 -2.55
C THR A 778 -8.11 46.12 -3.38
N THR A 779 -7.66 46.05 -4.63
CA THR A 779 -7.46 47.23 -5.49
C THR A 779 -8.64 47.55 -6.42
N GLY A 780 -9.45 46.55 -6.76
CA GLY A 780 -10.42 46.63 -7.86
C GLY A 780 -9.81 46.68 -9.26
N THR A 781 -8.47 46.59 -9.43
CA THR A 781 -7.85 46.68 -10.76
C THR A 781 -8.03 45.40 -11.57
N THR A 782 -8.22 45.54 -12.88
CA THR A 782 -8.42 44.41 -13.80
C THR A 782 -7.11 43.67 -14.11
N ALA A 783 -7.16 42.34 -14.11
CA ALA A 783 -6.10 41.43 -14.56
C ALA A 783 -6.62 40.47 -15.65
N THR A 784 -5.75 40.07 -16.57
CA THR A 784 -6.03 39.10 -17.65
C THR A 784 -4.93 38.05 -17.72
N ILE A 785 -5.18 36.92 -18.39
CA ILE A 785 -4.26 35.76 -18.46
C ILE A 785 -3.05 35.94 -19.41
N GLY A 786 -2.60 37.19 -19.64
CA GLY A 786 -1.53 37.52 -20.59
C GLY A 786 -2.05 38.01 -21.94
N SER A 787 -1.31 37.69 -23.02
CA SER A 787 -1.48 38.26 -24.37
C SER A 787 -1.77 37.24 -25.48
N SER A 788 -1.90 35.95 -25.16
CA SER A 788 -2.17 34.87 -26.12
C SER A 788 -3.10 33.80 -25.51
N ASN A 789 -3.85 33.10 -26.36
CA ASN A 789 -4.70 32.00 -25.91
C ASN A 789 -3.86 30.82 -25.39
N VAL A 790 -4.33 30.16 -24.35
CA VAL A 790 -3.65 29.01 -23.73
C VAL A 790 -4.29 27.71 -24.23
N PRO A 791 -3.61 26.91 -25.09
CA PRO A 791 -4.16 25.67 -25.60
C PRO A 791 -4.22 24.60 -24.50
N LEU A 792 -5.29 23.81 -24.52
CA LEU A 792 -5.54 22.69 -23.63
C LEU A 792 -5.32 21.36 -24.36
N GLN A 793 -5.87 20.27 -23.82
CA GLN A 793 -5.78 18.93 -24.37
C GLN A 793 -6.41 18.86 -25.76
N THR A 794 -5.83 18.04 -26.64
CA THR A 794 -6.43 17.69 -27.93
C THR A 794 -7.28 16.43 -27.78
N ILE A 795 -8.53 16.54 -28.21
CA ILE A 795 -9.52 15.47 -28.25
C ILE A 795 -9.65 14.97 -29.68
N THR A 796 -9.41 13.67 -29.90
CA THR A 796 -9.54 13.05 -31.23
C THR A 796 -10.79 12.18 -31.27
N THR A 797 -11.67 12.43 -32.23
CA THR A 797 -12.84 11.56 -32.44
C THR A 797 -12.46 10.30 -33.22
N GLY A 798 -13.05 9.16 -32.88
CA GLY A 798 -12.81 7.90 -33.57
C GLY A 798 -14.06 7.03 -33.66
N SER A 799 -14.11 6.14 -34.65
CA SER A 799 -15.15 5.13 -34.75
C SER A 799 -14.94 4.06 -33.69
N GLY A 800 -15.98 3.78 -32.92
CA GLY A 800 -16.09 2.47 -32.27
C GLY A 800 -16.08 1.38 -33.35
N LEU A 801 -15.32 0.32 -33.11
CA LEU A 801 -15.19 -0.83 -33.99
C LEU A 801 -15.64 -2.09 -33.24
N LEU A 802 -16.60 -2.80 -33.83
CA LEU A 802 -16.98 -4.16 -33.46
C LEU A 802 -16.44 -5.12 -34.52
N THR A 803 -15.59 -6.06 -34.12
CA THR A 803 -15.04 -7.11 -34.99
C THR A 803 -15.54 -8.48 -34.56
N VAL A 804 -15.72 -9.39 -35.51
CA VAL A 804 -16.04 -10.80 -35.23
C VAL A 804 -14.91 -11.70 -35.71
N SER A 805 -14.60 -12.74 -34.95
CA SER A 805 -13.69 -13.83 -35.32
C SER A 805 -14.28 -15.18 -34.93
N LEU A 806 -13.66 -16.27 -35.41
CA LEU A 806 -13.94 -17.60 -34.85
C LEU A 806 -13.45 -17.64 -33.40
N GLY A 807 -14.29 -18.13 -32.49
CA GLY A 807 -13.95 -18.29 -31.07
C GLY A 807 -13.01 -19.47 -30.81
N ALA A 808 -12.32 -19.42 -29.68
CA ALA A 808 -11.32 -20.42 -29.32
C ALA A 808 -11.93 -21.79 -28.96
N SER A 809 -13.24 -21.84 -28.65
CA SER A 809 -13.94 -23.05 -28.25
C SER A 809 -14.60 -23.79 -29.42
N ASN A 810 -14.35 -23.37 -30.67
CA ASN A 810 -14.95 -23.97 -31.86
C ASN A 810 -14.84 -25.51 -31.88
N PRO A 811 -15.96 -26.23 -32.07
CA PRO A 811 -15.96 -27.68 -32.00
C PRO A 811 -15.12 -28.31 -33.12
N ILE A 812 -14.39 -29.38 -32.80
CA ILE A 812 -13.73 -30.22 -33.80
C ILE A 812 -14.79 -30.95 -34.64
N ALA A 813 -14.46 -31.27 -35.89
CA ALA A 813 -15.37 -32.00 -36.76
C ALA A 813 -15.78 -33.35 -36.13
N THR A 814 -17.06 -33.72 -36.27
CA THR A 814 -17.62 -34.92 -35.63
C THR A 814 -18.79 -35.52 -36.40
N ASN A 815 -19.01 -36.82 -36.26
CA ASN A 815 -20.31 -37.40 -36.59
C ASN A 815 -21.35 -36.90 -35.57
N ILE A 816 -22.52 -36.49 -36.05
CA ILE A 816 -23.67 -36.06 -35.24
C ILE A 816 -24.81 -37.04 -35.47
N VAL A 817 -25.38 -37.57 -34.39
CA VAL A 817 -26.50 -38.52 -34.46
C VAL A 817 -27.82 -37.76 -34.70
N ALA A 818 -28.70 -38.35 -35.50
CA ALA A 818 -30.01 -37.80 -35.85
C ALA A 818 -30.94 -37.61 -34.63
N GLY A 819 -31.92 -36.72 -34.76
CA GLY A 819 -32.92 -36.42 -33.73
C GLY A 819 -32.33 -35.93 -32.40
N THR A 820 -31.16 -35.27 -32.41
CA THR A 820 -30.56 -34.62 -31.23
C THR A 820 -30.80 -33.11 -31.29
N SER A 821 -30.87 -32.49 -30.12
CA SER A 821 -30.73 -31.04 -29.93
C SER A 821 -29.51 -30.74 -29.07
N GLY A 822 -28.99 -29.51 -29.13
CA GLY A 822 -27.84 -29.10 -28.34
C GLY A 822 -26.49 -29.50 -28.94
N ASN A 823 -26.44 -29.82 -30.24
CA ASN A 823 -25.18 -30.09 -30.92
C ASN A 823 -24.50 -28.76 -31.23
N GLU A 824 -23.42 -28.43 -30.52
CA GLU A 824 -22.60 -27.26 -30.82
C GLU A 824 -21.88 -27.47 -32.16
N ILE A 825 -21.91 -26.44 -33.01
CA ILE A 825 -21.37 -26.49 -34.39
C ILE A 825 -20.46 -25.31 -34.74
N ALA A 826 -20.53 -24.21 -33.98
CA ALA A 826 -19.68 -23.04 -34.18
C ALA A 826 -19.60 -22.20 -32.91
N ASP A 827 -18.49 -21.47 -32.76
CA ASP A 827 -18.25 -20.46 -31.72
C ASP A 827 -17.71 -19.18 -32.39
N TYR A 828 -18.20 -18.01 -31.99
CA TYR A 828 -17.81 -16.72 -32.55
C TYR A 828 -17.49 -15.71 -31.45
N THR A 829 -16.30 -15.11 -31.49
CA THR A 829 -15.90 -14.03 -30.59
C THR A 829 -16.24 -12.68 -31.19
N PHE A 830 -16.99 -11.86 -30.46
CA PHE A 830 -17.28 -10.46 -30.78
C PHE A 830 -16.39 -9.57 -29.90
N SER A 831 -15.61 -8.67 -30.50
CA SER A 831 -14.67 -7.79 -29.79
C SER A 831 -14.96 -6.32 -30.06
N ALA A 832 -15.12 -5.53 -29.00
CA ALA A 832 -15.50 -4.13 -29.04
C ALA A 832 -14.35 -3.22 -28.59
N ASN A 833 -13.98 -2.23 -29.40
CA ASN A 833 -13.13 -1.12 -28.95
C ASN A 833 -13.98 0.11 -28.58
N THR A 834 -13.49 0.91 -27.62
CA THR A 834 -13.92 2.29 -27.28
C THR A 834 -15.39 2.57 -26.91
N SER A 835 -16.32 1.67 -27.21
CA SER A 835 -17.75 1.73 -26.87
C SER A 835 -18.29 0.32 -26.65
N SER A 836 -19.34 0.19 -25.83
CA SER A 836 -20.09 -1.06 -25.72
C SER A 836 -21.04 -1.24 -26.91
N TYR A 837 -21.46 -2.49 -27.13
CA TYR A 837 -22.46 -2.83 -28.13
C TYR A 837 -23.47 -3.84 -27.60
N THR A 838 -24.70 -3.78 -28.08
CA THR A 838 -25.71 -4.81 -27.87
C THR A 838 -26.18 -5.34 -29.21
N VAL A 839 -26.00 -6.63 -29.45
CA VAL A 839 -26.47 -7.35 -30.63
C VAL A 839 -27.90 -7.85 -30.36
N SER A 840 -28.82 -7.46 -31.23
CA SER A 840 -30.26 -7.77 -31.14
C SER A 840 -30.75 -8.71 -32.24
N GLN A 841 -30.00 -8.84 -33.33
CA GLN A 841 -30.28 -9.80 -34.41
C GLN A 841 -28.99 -10.38 -35.00
N LEU A 842 -29.01 -11.68 -35.31
CA LEU A 842 -27.99 -12.38 -36.10
C LEU A 842 -28.68 -13.27 -37.16
N GLU A 843 -28.02 -13.47 -38.30
CA GLU A 843 -28.45 -14.43 -39.31
C GLU A 843 -27.32 -15.37 -39.70
N PHE A 844 -27.61 -16.67 -39.72
CA PHE A 844 -26.70 -17.70 -40.22
C PHE A 844 -27.24 -18.28 -41.52
N SER A 845 -26.34 -18.69 -42.41
CA SER A 845 -26.63 -19.31 -43.70
C SER A 845 -25.92 -20.65 -43.88
N MET A 846 -26.46 -21.50 -44.74
CA MET A 846 -25.80 -22.71 -45.24
C MET A 846 -26.27 -23.03 -46.68
N PRO A 847 -25.57 -23.91 -47.42
CA PRO A 847 -26.09 -24.40 -48.70
C PRO A 847 -27.44 -25.11 -48.54
N ALA A 848 -28.36 -24.93 -49.48
CA ALA A 848 -29.70 -25.52 -49.40
C ALA A 848 -29.66 -27.05 -49.26
N ALA A 849 -28.70 -27.72 -49.91
CA ALA A 849 -28.47 -29.16 -49.78
C ALA A 849 -28.03 -29.61 -48.37
N SER A 850 -27.43 -28.73 -47.56
CA SER A 850 -27.05 -29.00 -46.17
C SER A 850 -28.21 -28.82 -45.19
N SER A 851 -29.22 -28.02 -45.53
CA SER A 851 -30.34 -27.70 -44.62
C SER A 851 -31.27 -28.90 -44.34
N THR A 852 -31.23 -29.94 -45.17
CA THR A 852 -31.91 -31.22 -44.90
C THR A 852 -31.38 -31.94 -43.65
N ALA A 853 -30.19 -31.57 -43.16
CA ALA A 853 -29.57 -32.13 -41.97
C ALA A 853 -29.84 -31.33 -40.68
N VAL A 854 -30.57 -30.20 -40.75
CA VAL A 854 -30.79 -29.31 -39.60
C VAL A 854 -32.26 -28.91 -39.51
N SER A 855 -32.89 -29.17 -38.36
CA SER A 855 -34.28 -28.79 -38.09
C SER A 855 -34.43 -27.40 -37.45
N GLY A 856 -33.35 -26.85 -36.89
CA GLY A 856 -33.30 -25.45 -36.43
C GLY A 856 -31.94 -25.06 -35.86
N ILE A 857 -31.71 -23.75 -35.74
CA ILE A 857 -30.50 -23.13 -35.15
C ILE A 857 -30.87 -22.35 -33.88
N ALA A 858 -30.05 -22.50 -32.84
CA ALA A 858 -30.12 -21.72 -31.62
C ALA A 858 -28.72 -21.19 -31.25
N VAL A 859 -28.67 -20.27 -30.29
CA VAL A 859 -27.42 -19.70 -29.74
C VAL A 859 -27.41 -19.68 -28.22
N SER A 860 -26.22 -19.65 -27.62
CA SER A 860 -25.99 -19.34 -26.20
C SER A 860 -24.92 -18.25 -26.08
N TYR A 861 -25.13 -17.26 -25.23
CA TYR A 861 -24.23 -16.11 -25.06
C TYR A 861 -24.26 -15.59 -23.62
N PRO A 862 -23.24 -14.85 -23.14
CA PRO A 862 -23.25 -14.21 -21.83
C PRO A 862 -24.52 -13.37 -21.59
N GLY A 863 -25.37 -13.82 -20.66
CA GLY A 863 -26.65 -13.20 -20.34
C GLY A 863 -27.88 -13.91 -20.93
N SER A 864 -27.73 -14.97 -21.74
CA SER A 864 -28.83 -15.89 -22.05
C SER A 864 -29.02 -16.93 -20.94
N ASN A 865 -30.26 -17.36 -20.72
CA ASN A 865 -30.58 -18.46 -19.78
C ASN A 865 -30.28 -19.82 -20.41
N GLY A 866 -29.02 -20.03 -20.83
CA GLY A 866 -28.59 -21.16 -21.65
C GLY A 866 -28.93 -21.00 -23.14
N VAL A 867 -29.13 -22.12 -23.83
CA VAL A 867 -29.44 -22.16 -25.27
C VAL A 867 -30.83 -21.57 -25.55
N THR A 868 -30.90 -20.64 -26.49
CA THR A 868 -32.15 -20.01 -26.95
C THR A 868 -33.08 -20.97 -27.69
N SER A 869 -34.30 -20.54 -27.99
CA SER A 869 -35.24 -21.33 -28.80
C SER A 869 -34.72 -21.55 -30.23
N TYR A 870 -34.83 -22.79 -30.73
CA TYR A 870 -34.43 -23.13 -32.09
C TYR A 870 -35.31 -22.43 -33.13
N VAL A 871 -34.67 -21.68 -34.02
CA VAL A 871 -35.29 -21.03 -35.18
C VAL A 871 -35.16 -21.94 -36.40
N PRO A 872 -36.25 -22.24 -37.13
CA PRO A 872 -36.20 -23.07 -38.33
C PRO A 872 -35.45 -22.37 -39.47
N LEU A 873 -34.96 -23.15 -40.43
CA LEU A 873 -34.31 -22.61 -41.63
C LEU A 873 -35.34 -22.25 -42.71
N VAL A 874 -35.08 -21.15 -43.41
CA VAL A 874 -35.84 -20.71 -44.59
C VAL A 874 -34.96 -20.86 -45.82
N THR A 875 -35.34 -21.75 -46.75
CA THR A 875 -34.62 -21.98 -48.00
C THR A 875 -35.00 -20.94 -49.06
N ASN A 876 -34.00 -20.29 -49.66
CA ASN A 876 -34.17 -19.34 -50.75
C ASN A 876 -33.13 -19.63 -51.85
N GLY A 877 -33.55 -20.29 -52.93
CA GLY A 877 -32.67 -20.68 -54.02
C GLY A 877 -31.58 -21.66 -53.58
N ALA A 878 -30.32 -21.26 -53.67
CA ALA A 878 -29.15 -22.10 -53.38
C ALA A 878 -28.73 -22.15 -51.89
N THR A 879 -29.32 -21.30 -51.04
CA THR A 879 -28.98 -21.19 -49.62
C THR A 879 -30.22 -21.32 -48.72
N SER A 880 -30.00 -21.66 -47.46
CA SER A 880 -31.01 -21.61 -46.41
C SER A 880 -30.48 -20.81 -45.23
N THR A 881 -31.31 -19.93 -44.66
CA THR A 881 -30.92 -19.06 -43.54
C THR A 881 -31.75 -19.29 -42.28
N ALA A 882 -31.15 -19.01 -41.12
CA ALA A 882 -31.83 -18.94 -39.83
C ALA A 882 -31.54 -17.58 -39.20
N ARG A 883 -32.58 -16.78 -38.97
CA ARG A 883 -32.48 -15.41 -38.44
C ARG A 883 -33.01 -15.34 -37.02
N LEU A 884 -32.12 -15.07 -36.07
CA LEU A 884 -32.43 -14.97 -34.64
C LEU A 884 -32.62 -13.51 -34.29
N THR A 885 -33.80 -13.15 -33.78
CA THR A 885 -34.22 -11.78 -33.41
C THR A 885 -34.53 -11.68 -31.92
N GLY A 886 -34.42 -10.48 -31.35
CA GLY A 886 -34.74 -10.25 -29.94
C GLY A 886 -33.63 -10.71 -28.99
N LEU A 887 -32.40 -10.80 -29.49
CA LEU A 887 -31.21 -11.06 -28.69
C LEU A 887 -30.93 -9.85 -27.78
N ASN A 888 -30.22 -10.09 -26.68
CA ASN A 888 -29.70 -9.04 -25.80
C ASN A 888 -28.24 -9.34 -25.44
N PHE A 889 -27.45 -9.64 -26.48
CA PHE A 889 -26.05 -10.03 -26.33
C PHE A 889 -25.18 -8.77 -26.24
N THR A 890 -24.67 -8.47 -25.05
CA THR A 890 -23.94 -7.22 -24.78
C THR A 890 -22.44 -7.47 -24.67
N ILE A 891 -21.66 -6.71 -25.43
CA ILE A 891 -20.20 -6.68 -25.42
C ILE A 891 -19.76 -5.36 -24.76
N PRO A 892 -19.12 -5.39 -23.57
CA PRO A 892 -18.60 -4.18 -22.92
C PRO A 892 -17.50 -3.49 -23.74
N ALA A 893 -17.32 -2.19 -23.54
CA ALA A 893 -16.25 -1.42 -24.18
C ALA A 893 -14.87 -1.98 -23.81
N ASN A 894 -13.98 -2.12 -24.81
CA ASN A 894 -12.63 -2.67 -24.66
C ASN A 894 -12.61 -4.12 -24.13
N SER A 895 -13.63 -4.90 -24.51
CA SER A 895 -13.81 -6.29 -24.11
C SER A 895 -14.24 -7.15 -25.30
N SER A 896 -14.19 -8.46 -25.11
CA SER A 896 -14.74 -9.45 -26.04
C SER A 896 -15.75 -10.34 -25.32
N ALA A 897 -16.68 -10.92 -26.07
CA ALA A 897 -17.61 -11.92 -25.59
C ALA A 897 -17.93 -12.93 -26.70
N ASP A 898 -18.18 -14.17 -26.31
CA ASP A 898 -18.38 -15.28 -27.25
C ASP A 898 -19.86 -15.63 -27.42
N ILE A 899 -20.22 -16.18 -28.57
CA ILE A 899 -21.54 -16.74 -28.86
C ILE A 899 -21.41 -18.11 -29.51
N GLN A 900 -21.91 -19.12 -28.80
CA GLN A 900 -21.95 -20.51 -29.24
C GLN A 900 -23.22 -20.76 -30.05
N VAL A 901 -23.10 -21.54 -31.12
CA VAL A 901 -24.19 -21.87 -32.06
C VAL A 901 -24.51 -23.36 -31.98
N PHE A 902 -25.79 -23.68 -31.90
CA PHE A 902 -26.30 -25.05 -31.73
C PHE A 902 -27.27 -25.42 -32.86
N ALA A 903 -27.20 -26.66 -33.34
CA ALA A 903 -28.15 -27.24 -34.28
C ALA A 903 -29.02 -28.29 -33.60
N ALA A 904 -30.30 -28.27 -33.92
CA ALA A 904 -31.17 -29.44 -33.81
C ALA A 904 -31.11 -30.23 -35.13
N THR A 905 -31.08 -31.57 -35.04
CA THR A 905 -31.07 -32.47 -36.20
C THR A 905 -32.43 -33.16 -36.36
N PRO A 906 -32.90 -33.42 -37.59
CA PRO A 906 -34.13 -34.17 -37.83
C PRO A 906 -33.95 -35.64 -37.44
N ILE A 907 -35.05 -36.35 -37.17
CA ILE A 907 -35.05 -37.80 -37.04
C ILE A 907 -34.90 -38.40 -38.44
N ILE A 908 -33.96 -39.33 -38.62
CA ILE A 908 -33.81 -40.11 -39.86
C ILE A 908 -34.51 -41.45 -39.66
N THR A 909 -35.47 -41.78 -40.51
CA THR A 909 -36.09 -43.11 -40.58
C THR A 909 -35.47 -43.94 -41.70
N THR A 910 -35.56 -45.26 -41.59
CA THR A 910 -35.15 -46.20 -42.64
C THR A 910 -35.78 -45.84 -44.00
N GLY A 911 -34.96 -45.84 -45.05
CA GLY A 911 -35.34 -45.40 -46.40
C GLY A 911 -34.87 -43.98 -46.76
N SER A 912 -34.38 -43.19 -45.80
CA SER A 912 -33.94 -41.80 -46.00
C SER A 912 -32.42 -41.66 -46.23
N ALA A 913 -31.83 -42.56 -47.03
CA ALA A 913 -30.39 -42.69 -47.23
C ALA A 913 -29.68 -41.44 -47.81
N THR A 914 -30.42 -40.46 -48.35
CA THR A 914 -29.88 -39.20 -48.88
C THR A 914 -29.64 -38.12 -47.82
N ILE A 915 -30.17 -38.27 -46.60
CA ILE A 915 -30.00 -37.29 -45.51
C ILE A 915 -28.78 -37.62 -44.66
N SER A 916 -28.56 -38.91 -44.34
CA SER A 916 -27.30 -39.35 -43.73
C SER A 916 -26.14 -39.16 -44.70
N GLY A 917 -24.96 -38.79 -44.18
CA GLY A 917 -23.82 -38.37 -44.99
C GLY A 917 -23.73 -36.85 -45.18
N THR A 918 -24.83 -36.12 -44.98
CA THR A 918 -24.88 -34.66 -45.19
C THR A 918 -24.01 -33.89 -44.20
N LYS A 919 -23.23 -32.94 -44.71
CA LYS A 919 -22.39 -32.05 -43.89
C LYS A 919 -23.19 -30.83 -43.42
N ILE A 920 -23.14 -30.58 -42.12
CA ILE A 920 -23.63 -29.37 -41.47
C ILE A 920 -22.47 -28.40 -41.38
N ALA A 921 -22.50 -27.38 -42.24
CA ALA A 921 -21.56 -26.26 -42.26
C ALA A 921 -22.37 -24.96 -42.37
N LEU A 922 -22.12 -24.02 -41.47
CA LEU A 922 -22.81 -22.73 -41.39
C LEU A 922 -21.91 -21.59 -41.84
N THR A 923 -22.46 -20.39 -41.94
CA THR A 923 -21.72 -19.15 -42.12
C THR A 923 -22.54 -18.03 -41.51
N LEU A 924 -21.95 -17.27 -40.59
CA LEU A 924 -22.54 -16.01 -40.14
C LEU A 924 -22.64 -15.08 -41.35
N VAL A 925 -23.84 -14.64 -41.69
CA VAL A 925 -24.10 -13.84 -42.89
C VAL A 925 -23.43 -12.47 -42.75
N GLY A 926 -23.04 -11.91 -43.89
CA GLY A 926 -22.36 -10.62 -43.99
C GLY A 926 -23.12 -9.47 -43.33
N THR A 927 -22.39 -8.39 -43.09
CA THR A 927 -22.71 -7.42 -42.05
C THR A 927 -23.47 -6.20 -42.57
N ASP A 928 -24.45 -6.44 -43.44
CA ASP A 928 -25.44 -5.42 -43.78
C ASP A 928 -26.51 -5.29 -42.68
N GLY A 929 -27.09 -4.09 -42.56
CA GLY A 929 -27.99 -3.73 -41.45
C GLY A 929 -29.33 -4.45 -41.44
N THR A 930 -29.59 -5.28 -42.43
CA THR A 930 -30.77 -6.15 -42.55
C THR A 930 -30.57 -7.49 -41.85
N ASN A 931 -29.34 -8.01 -41.81
CA ASN A 931 -29.04 -9.38 -41.41
C ASN A 931 -28.43 -9.43 -40.00
N VAL A 932 -27.62 -8.42 -39.64
CA VAL A 932 -27.12 -8.20 -38.28
C VAL A 932 -27.60 -6.85 -37.75
N GLN A 933 -28.20 -6.84 -36.55
CA GLN A 933 -28.57 -5.60 -35.86
C GLN A 933 -27.76 -5.43 -34.59
N VAL A 934 -27.03 -4.32 -34.51
CA VAL A 934 -26.21 -3.92 -33.37
C VAL A 934 -26.57 -2.50 -32.98
N THR A 935 -26.66 -2.25 -31.67
CA THR A 935 -26.81 -0.91 -31.10
C THR A 935 -25.53 -0.55 -30.35
N ASP A 936 -25.03 0.68 -30.48
CA ASP A 936 -23.90 1.18 -29.68
C ASP A 936 -24.33 1.56 -28.25
N GLY A 937 -23.34 1.86 -27.39
CA GLY A 937 -23.57 2.34 -26.03
C GLY A 937 -24.30 3.69 -25.91
N ALA A 938 -24.55 4.39 -27.02
CA ALA A 938 -25.36 5.62 -27.08
C ALA A 938 -26.79 5.36 -27.60
N GLY A 939 -27.15 4.12 -27.92
CA GLY A 939 -28.49 3.74 -28.37
C GLY A 939 -28.71 3.85 -29.89
N ASN A 940 -27.68 4.11 -30.69
CA ASN A 940 -27.80 4.20 -32.15
C ASN A 940 -27.59 2.84 -32.82
N LEU A 941 -28.34 2.56 -33.89
CA LEU A 941 -28.11 1.38 -34.73
C LEU A 941 -26.80 1.57 -35.52
N VAL A 942 -25.86 0.64 -35.36
CA VAL A 942 -24.55 0.66 -36.02
C VAL A 942 -24.43 -0.56 -36.94
N TYR A 943 -24.28 -0.28 -38.24
CA TYR A 943 -24.25 -1.29 -39.31
C TYR A 943 -22.82 -1.73 -39.69
N SER A 944 -21.84 -1.53 -38.82
CA SER A 944 -20.42 -1.77 -39.08
C SER A 944 -19.86 -2.84 -38.16
N VAL A 945 -20.14 -4.10 -38.46
CA VAL A 945 -19.30 -5.22 -38.02
C VAL A 945 -18.31 -5.52 -39.14
N ASN A 946 -17.01 -5.44 -38.87
CA ASN A 946 -16.00 -5.66 -39.91
C ASN A 946 -15.62 -7.15 -39.99
N GLY A 947 -15.92 -7.78 -41.13
CA GLY A 947 -15.54 -9.16 -41.46
C GLY A 947 -16.71 -10.15 -41.47
N GLY A 948 -17.06 -10.66 -42.66
CA GLY A 948 -17.89 -11.85 -42.81
C GLY A 948 -17.09 -13.11 -42.46
N VAL A 949 -17.25 -13.62 -41.25
CA VAL A 949 -16.51 -14.80 -40.76
C VAL A 949 -17.15 -16.07 -41.31
N ASN A 950 -16.63 -16.50 -42.46
CA ASN A 950 -16.96 -17.80 -43.05
C ASN A 950 -16.30 -18.92 -42.22
N LEU A 951 -17.10 -19.89 -41.75
CA LEU A 951 -16.57 -21.23 -41.48
C LEU A 951 -16.17 -21.81 -42.84
N LYS A 952 -14.88 -22.12 -42.99
CA LYS A 952 -14.28 -22.37 -44.32
C LYS A 952 -14.72 -23.71 -44.92
N SER A 953 -14.39 -23.83 -46.21
CA SER A 953 -14.74 -24.95 -47.09
C SER A 953 -14.22 -26.31 -46.60
N ASN A 954 -14.50 -27.33 -47.42
CA ASN A 954 -14.06 -28.74 -47.38
C ASN A 954 -12.61 -29.10 -46.95
N THR A 955 -11.75 -28.18 -46.53
CA THR A 955 -10.33 -28.37 -46.18
C THR A 955 -9.92 -27.81 -44.80
N SER A 956 -10.80 -27.17 -44.01
CA SER A 956 -10.45 -26.65 -42.67
C SER A 956 -10.68 -27.65 -41.52
N SER A 957 -9.78 -27.62 -40.53
CA SER A 957 -9.71 -28.56 -39.40
C SER A 957 -10.72 -28.36 -38.26
N TYR A 958 -11.71 -27.47 -38.41
CA TYR A 958 -12.65 -27.06 -37.38
C TYR A 958 -14.09 -26.97 -37.92
N GLY A 959 -15.08 -27.19 -37.04
CA GLY A 959 -16.42 -26.59 -37.19
C GLY A 959 -17.39 -27.19 -38.22
N PHE A 960 -17.36 -28.50 -38.51
CA PHE A 960 -18.46 -29.13 -39.25
C PHE A 960 -18.91 -30.47 -38.68
N GLY A 961 -20.23 -30.63 -38.59
CA GLY A 961 -20.86 -31.92 -38.27
C GLY A 961 -21.14 -32.72 -39.53
N VAL A 962 -21.14 -34.06 -39.43
CA VAL A 962 -21.72 -34.91 -40.49
C VAL A 962 -22.84 -35.73 -39.89
N LEU A 963 -24.04 -35.57 -40.44
CA LEU A 963 -25.24 -36.23 -39.91
C LEU A 963 -25.21 -37.73 -40.20
N ARG A 964 -25.63 -38.52 -39.21
CA ARG A 964 -25.75 -39.98 -39.23
C ARG A 964 -27.01 -40.41 -38.49
N ALA A 965 -27.68 -41.48 -38.90
CA ALA A 965 -28.79 -42.04 -38.14
C ALA A 965 -28.32 -42.71 -36.83
N SER A 966 -27.14 -43.34 -36.88
CA SER A 966 -26.39 -43.84 -35.73
C SER A 966 -24.89 -43.82 -36.06
N ALA A 967 -24.03 -43.81 -35.05
CA ALA A 967 -22.58 -43.84 -35.21
C ALA A 967 -21.93 -44.83 -34.23
N PRO A 968 -20.87 -45.55 -34.64
CA PRO A 968 -20.16 -46.46 -33.75
C PRO A 968 -19.15 -45.71 -32.88
N THR A 969 -19.15 -46.02 -31.58
CA THR A 969 -18.11 -45.61 -30.63
C THR A 969 -17.21 -46.81 -30.34
N PHE A 970 -15.92 -46.67 -30.60
CA PHE A 970 -14.91 -47.70 -30.33
C PHE A 970 -14.28 -47.47 -28.95
N ALA A 971 -13.91 -48.53 -28.24
CA ALA A 971 -13.11 -48.42 -27.02
C ALA A 971 -12.07 -49.54 -26.96
N GLY A 972 -10.80 -49.20 -27.18
CA GLY A 972 -9.68 -50.13 -27.08
C GLY A 972 -9.22 -50.32 -25.64
N GLN A 973 -8.77 -51.52 -25.29
CA GLN A 973 -8.17 -51.80 -23.98
C GLN A 973 -6.64 -51.71 -24.06
N SER A 974 -6.01 -51.31 -22.95
CA SER A 974 -4.55 -51.36 -22.79
C SER A 974 -4.15 -52.59 -22.00
N TYR A 975 -3.07 -53.25 -22.43
CA TYR A 975 -2.51 -54.42 -21.76
C TYR A 975 -1.00 -54.49 -22.01
N SER A 976 -0.23 -54.87 -21.00
CA SER A 976 1.23 -55.04 -21.11
C SER A 976 1.65 -56.39 -20.56
N SER A 977 2.47 -57.14 -21.29
CA SER A 977 3.01 -58.43 -20.87
C SER A 977 4.50 -58.54 -21.15
N GLN A 978 5.21 -59.18 -20.24
CA GLN A 978 6.63 -59.53 -20.41
C GLN A 978 6.84 -60.95 -20.96
N ASN A 979 5.75 -61.62 -21.38
CA ASN A 979 5.80 -62.97 -21.93
C ASN A 979 5.60 -62.95 -23.46
N PRO A 980 6.30 -63.79 -24.23
CA PRO A 980 6.02 -63.96 -25.66
C PRO A 980 4.58 -64.43 -25.89
N PRO A 981 3.84 -63.85 -26.85
CA PRO A 981 2.54 -64.34 -27.25
C PRO A 981 2.68 -65.63 -28.06
N ASN A 982 1.90 -66.65 -27.70
CA ASN A 982 1.82 -67.92 -28.39
C ASN A 982 0.66 -67.92 -29.40
N GLY A 983 0.56 -68.95 -30.25
CA GLY A 983 -0.58 -69.10 -31.15
C GLY A 983 -1.91 -69.13 -30.37
N GLY A 984 -2.88 -68.33 -30.81
CA GLY A 984 -4.16 -68.19 -30.13
C GLY A 984 -4.19 -67.24 -28.92
N THR A 985 -3.06 -66.63 -28.53
CA THR A 985 -3.05 -65.53 -27.55
C THR A 985 -3.89 -64.35 -28.07
N VAL A 986 -4.65 -63.71 -27.18
CA VAL A 986 -5.36 -62.46 -27.50
C VAL A 986 -4.32 -61.34 -27.63
N LEU A 987 -4.16 -60.84 -28.85
CA LEU A 987 -3.19 -59.80 -29.20
C LEU A 987 -3.78 -58.40 -29.07
N TYR A 988 -5.11 -58.26 -29.08
CA TYR A 988 -5.80 -57.00 -28.82
C TYR A 988 -7.26 -57.25 -28.40
N GLN A 989 -7.84 -56.36 -27.60
CA GLN A 989 -9.25 -56.39 -27.22
C GLN A 989 -9.84 -54.98 -27.30
N PHE A 990 -11.02 -54.85 -27.89
CA PHE A 990 -11.77 -53.61 -27.99
C PHE A 990 -13.27 -53.88 -28.00
N SER A 991 -14.06 -52.86 -27.72
CA SER A 991 -15.51 -52.90 -27.91
C SER A 991 -15.98 -51.87 -28.93
N VAL A 992 -17.15 -52.13 -29.51
CA VAL A 992 -17.88 -51.20 -30.38
C VAL A 992 -19.30 -51.10 -29.87
N ALA A 993 -19.74 -49.88 -29.55
CA ALA A 993 -21.09 -49.55 -29.14
C ALA A 993 -21.82 -48.83 -30.28
N ALA A 994 -23.12 -49.09 -30.45
CA ALA A 994 -24.00 -48.32 -31.33
C ALA A 994 -24.84 -47.33 -30.50
N ASP A 995 -25.19 -46.18 -31.08
CA ASP A 995 -26.08 -45.22 -30.42
C ASP A 995 -27.46 -45.85 -30.11
N PRO A 996 -28.13 -45.52 -28.99
CA PRO A 996 -29.49 -45.98 -28.68
C PRO A 996 -30.54 -45.72 -29.78
N LYS A 997 -30.30 -44.78 -30.70
CA LYS A 997 -31.22 -44.41 -31.77
C LYS A 997 -31.15 -45.29 -33.02
N GLY A 998 -30.12 -46.12 -33.17
CA GLY A 998 -30.02 -47.01 -34.33
C GLY A 998 -28.87 -48.01 -34.25
N ALA A 999 -29.06 -49.18 -34.87
CA ALA A 999 -28.01 -50.16 -35.04
C ALA A 999 -26.97 -49.69 -36.08
N ILE A 1000 -25.74 -50.19 -35.98
CA ILE A 1000 -24.68 -49.98 -36.98
C ILE A 1000 -24.17 -51.31 -37.50
N ASP A 1001 -23.66 -51.31 -38.72
CA ASP A 1001 -23.04 -52.47 -39.35
C ASP A 1001 -21.55 -52.21 -39.63
N LEU A 1002 -20.71 -53.21 -39.43
CA LEU A 1002 -19.27 -53.19 -39.70
C LEU A 1002 -18.91 -54.20 -40.80
N ASN A 1003 -18.14 -53.76 -41.80
CA ASN A 1003 -17.67 -54.58 -42.92
C ASN A 1003 -16.13 -54.54 -43.08
N LYS A 1004 -15.44 -53.62 -42.41
CA LYS A 1004 -13.98 -53.62 -42.32
C LYS A 1004 -13.49 -52.98 -41.01
N ILE A 1005 -12.49 -53.61 -40.39
CA ILE A 1005 -11.80 -53.12 -39.19
C ILE A 1005 -10.29 -53.30 -39.40
N SER A 1006 -9.50 -52.22 -39.27
CA SER A 1006 -8.05 -52.28 -39.38
C SER A 1006 -7.33 -52.04 -38.04
N PHE A 1007 -6.13 -52.60 -37.94
CA PHE A 1007 -5.25 -52.57 -36.77
C PHE A 1007 -3.84 -52.20 -37.20
N ASN A 1008 -3.16 -51.38 -36.41
CA ASN A 1008 -1.72 -51.18 -36.54
C ASN A 1008 -0.99 -52.27 -35.73
N VAL A 1009 -0.05 -52.94 -36.37
CA VAL A 1009 0.81 -53.97 -35.78
C VAL A 1009 2.26 -53.57 -35.98
N SER A 1010 2.97 -53.33 -34.88
CA SER A 1010 4.40 -53.03 -34.87
C SER A 1010 5.17 -54.18 -34.24
N THR A 1011 6.24 -54.63 -34.88
CA THR A 1011 7.12 -55.69 -34.35
C THR A 1011 8.60 -55.29 -34.41
N SER A 1012 9.39 -55.77 -33.46
CA SER A 1012 10.84 -55.82 -33.59
C SER A 1012 11.31 -57.28 -33.75
N SER A 1013 12.00 -57.55 -34.87
CA SER A 1013 12.56 -58.86 -35.26
C SER A 1013 11.59 -60.07 -35.26
N LEU A 1014 10.27 -59.82 -35.30
CA LEU A 1014 9.22 -60.84 -35.28
C LEU A 1014 8.33 -60.77 -36.53
N THR A 1015 7.88 -61.92 -37.00
CA THR A 1015 6.85 -62.04 -38.02
C THR A 1015 5.62 -62.72 -37.43
N VAL A 1016 4.49 -62.02 -37.46
CA VAL A 1016 3.17 -62.53 -37.05
C VAL A 1016 2.28 -62.55 -38.29
N LYS A 1017 1.53 -63.63 -38.48
CA LYS A 1017 0.71 -63.89 -39.68
C LYS A 1017 -0.65 -64.48 -39.29
N ASN A 1018 -1.58 -64.46 -40.23
CA ASN A 1018 -2.92 -65.03 -40.10
C ASN A 1018 -3.69 -64.46 -38.90
N PHE A 1019 -3.84 -63.13 -38.87
CA PHE A 1019 -4.67 -62.42 -37.91
C PHE A 1019 -6.14 -62.74 -38.14
N GLN A 1020 -6.85 -63.05 -37.05
CA GLN A 1020 -8.28 -63.39 -37.06
C GLN A 1020 -8.99 -62.67 -35.92
N LEU A 1021 -10.13 -62.07 -36.24
CA LEU A 1021 -11.01 -61.39 -35.30
C LEU A 1021 -12.08 -62.35 -34.80
N TYR A 1022 -12.44 -62.25 -33.53
CA TYR A 1022 -13.51 -63.04 -32.91
C TYR A 1022 -14.45 -62.12 -32.13
N ASP A 1023 -15.73 -62.45 -32.09
CA ASP A 1023 -16.65 -61.93 -31.06
C ASP A 1023 -16.27 -62.58 -29.73
N GLN A 1024 -16.10 -61.80 -28.66
CA GLN A 1024 -15.72 -62.32 -27.34
C GLN A 1024 -16.75 -63.30 -26.79
N SER A 1025 -18.02 -63.15 -27.15
CA SER A 1025 -19.10 -64.08 -26.77
C SER A 1025 -19.02 -65.43 -27.49
N ASN A 1026 -18.28 -65.53 -28.60
CA ASN A 1026 -18.02 -66.77 -29.33
C ASN A 1026 -16.57 -66.83 -29.84
N ALA A 1027 -15.64 -66.89 -28.89
CA ALA A 1027 -14.19 -66.85 -29.14
C ALA A 1027 -13.60 -68.07 -29.90
N SER A 1028 -14.44 -68.98 -30.37
CA SER A 1028 -14.08 -70.25 -31.05
C SER A 1028 -14.19 -70.18 -32.57
N ILE A 1029 -15.03 -69.30 -33.12
CA ILE A 1029 -15.25 -69.16 -34.57
C ILE A 1029 -14.70 -67.80 -35.01
N PRO A 1030 -13.72 -67.73 -35.93
CA PRO A 1030 -13.23 -66.46 -36.43
C PRO A 1030 -14.28 -65.79 -37.32
N LEU A 1031 -14.39 -64.47 -37.22
CA LEU A 1031 -15.25 -63.65 -38.07
C LEU A 1031 -14.67 -63.48 -39.49
N ASN A 1032 -13.40 -63.85 -39.69
CA ASN A 1032 -12.75 -63.99 -40.99
C ASN A 1032 -12.05 -65.36 -41.10
N ALA A 1033 -12.57 -66.26 -41.92
CA ALA A 1033 -12.05 -67.61 -42.10
C ALA A 1033 -10.64 -67.60 -42.72
N ALA A 1034 -10.40 -66.70 -43.68
CA ALA A 1034 -9.07 -66.43 -44.19
C ALA A 1034 -8.31 -65.49 -43.24
N GLY A 1035 -7.19 -65.94 -42.70
CA GLY A 1035 -6.33 -65.12 -41.83
C GLY A 1035 -5.71 -63.94 -42.59
N ALA A 1036 -5.88 -62.72 -42.07
CA ALA A 1036 -5.29 -61.52 -42.64
C ALA A 1036 -3.80 -61.40 -42.31
N ASN A 1037 -3.06 -60.62 -43.09
CA ASN A 1037 -1.64 -60.36 -42.85
C ASN A 1037 -1.38 -58.85 -42.84
N ALA A 1038 -0.35 -58.43 -42.10
CA ALA A 1038 0.09 -57.04 -42.09
C ALA A 1038 0.70 -56.66 -43.44
N ASN A 1039 0.40 -55.46 -43.94
CA ASN A 1039 1.06 -54.91 -45.12
C ASN A 1039 2.47 -54.36 -44.76
N ALA A 1040 3.17 -53.80 -45.75
CA ALA A 1040 4.51 -53.23 -45.56
C ALA A 1040 4.59 -52.06 -44.55
N SER A 1041 3.46 -51.48 -44.16
CA SER A 1041 3.34 -50.41 -43.16
C SER A 1041 2.86 -50.91 -41.79
N GLY A 1042 2.75 -52.23 -41.58
CA GLY A 1042 2.25 -52.82 -40.33
C GLY A 1042 0.72 -52.83 -40.20
N LEU A 1043 -0.03 -52.38 -41.20
CA LEU A 1043 -1.50 -52.34 -41.15
C LEU A 1043 -2.09 -53.72 -41.47
N VAL A 1044 -2.83 -54.29 -40.52
CA VAL A 1044 -3.68 -55.47 -40.71
C VAL A 1044 -5.10 -54.98 -41.02
N SER A 1045 -5.74 -55.52 -42.05
CA SER A 1045 -7.14 -55.22 -42.39
C SER A 1045 -7.98 -56.48 -42.31
N ILE A 1046 -8.98 -56.49 -41.43
CA ILE A 1046 -9.97 -57.57 -41.32
C ILE A 1046 -11.21 -57.15 -42.09
N VAL A 1047 -11.59 -57.94 -43.09
CA VAL A 1047 -12.92 -57.94 -43.70
C VAL A 1047 -13.62 -59.21 -43.20
N PRO A 1048 -14.68 -59.09 -42.40
CA PRO A 1048 -15.44 -60.25 -41.93
C PRO A 1048 -16.13 -61.00 -43.09
N ASP A 1049 -16.30 -62.31 -42.95
CA ASP A 1049 -16.97 -63.14 -43.96
C ASP A 1049 -18.48 -62.82 -44.08
N GLN A 1050 -19.06 -62.22 -43.03
CA GLN A 1050 -20.43 -61.74 -42.93
C GLN A 1050 -20.45 -60.39 -42.20
N ILE A 1051 -21.36 -59.49 -42.59
CA ILE A 1051 -21.52 -58.17 -41.96
C ILE A 1051 -21.77 -58.32 -40.44
N ILE A 1052 -21.02 -57.56 -39.64
CA ILE A 1052 -21.17 -57.56 -38.18
C ILE A 1052 -22.12 -56.44 -37.78
N GLN A 1053 -23.35 -56.77 -37.43
CA GLN A 1053 -24.28 -55.83 -36.81
C GLN A 1053 -23.97 -55.64 -35.31
N VAL A 1054 -24.01 -54.39 -34.85
CA VAL A 1054 -24.12 -53.99 -33.43
C VAL A 1054 -25.50 -53.34 -33.25
N GLY A 1055 -26.35 -53.93 -32.41
CA GLY A 1055 -27.72 -53.47 -32.18
C GLY A 1055 -27.77 -52.09 -31.52
N ALA A 1056 -28.87 -51.34 -31.71
CA ALA A 1056 -29.06 -50.02 -31.13
C ALA A 1056 -28.87 -50.05 -29.60
N GLY A 1057 -28.08 -49.10 -29.07
CA GLY A 1057 -27.75 -49.00 -27.64
C GLY A 1057 -27.00 -50.21 -27.06
N SER A 1058 -26.52 -51.12 -27.91
CA SER A 1058 -25.81 -52.33 -27.51
C SER A 1058 -24.31 -52.19 -27.78
N THR A 1059 -23.51 -52.96 -27.04
CA THR A 1059 -22.05 -53.02 -27.19
C THR A 1059 -21.62 -54.44 -27.49
N LYS A 1060 -20.77 -54.63 -28.50
CA LYS A 1060 -20.07 -55.89 -28.76
C LYS A 1060 -18.59 -55.74 -28.43
N THR A 1061 -18.00 -56.77 -27.82
CA THR A 1061 -16.56 -56.85 -27.54
C THR A 1061 -15.91 -57.84 -28.48
N PHE A 1062 -14.78 -57.45 -29.07
CA PHE A 1062 -14.02 -58.25 -30.02
C PHE A 1062 -12.61 -58.49 -29.52
N ILE A 1063 -12.06 -59.65 -29.87
CA ILE A 1063 -10.67 -60.02 -29.60
C ILE A 1063 -9.96 -60.38 -30.89
N LEU A 1064 -8.75 -59.85 -31.08
CA LEU A 1064 -7.87 -60.19 -32.19
C LEU A 1064 -6.87 -61.25 -31.73
N LYS A 1065 -6.72 -62.33 -32.52
CA LYS A 1065 -5.70 -63.37 -32.33
C LYS A 1065 -4.89 -63.51 -33.62
N ALA A 1066 -3.79 -64.24 -33.58
CA ALA A 1066 -3.04 -64.63 -34.78
C ALA A 1066 -2.45 -66.05 -34.62
N ALA A 1067 -1.89 -66.58 -35.70
CA ALA A 1067 -1.04 -67.77 -35.63
C ALA A 1067 0.23 -67.49 -34.81
N SER A 1068 0.87 -68.55 -34.30
CA SER A 1068 2.11 -68.44 -33.51
C SER A 1068 3.16 -67.58 -34.24
N PRO A 1069 3.71 -66.54 -33.59
CA PRO A 1069 4.80 -65.77 -34.16
C PRO A 1069 5.98 -66.67 -34.56
N THR A 1070 6.57 -66.45 -35.73
CA THR A 1070 7.78 -67.17 -36.14
C THR A 1070 9.03 -66.51 -35.56
N ASN A 1071 10.11 -67.28 -35.43
CA ASN A 1071 11.41 -66.89 -34.85
C ASN A 1071 11.43 -66.64 -33.33
N ILE A 1072 10.51 -67.18 -32.52
CA ILE A 1072 10.47 -66.93 -31.06
C ILE A 1072 11.78 -67.33 -30.31
N GLY A 1073 12.55 -68.30 -30.80
CA GLY A 1073 13.70 -68.90 -30.09
C GLY A 1073 15.12 -68.43 -30.47
N VAL A 1074 15.33 -67.20 -30.97
CA VAL A 1074 16.69 -66.67 -31.26
C VAL A 1074 17.16 -65.78 -30.11
N THR A 1075 18.31 -66.11 -29.49
CA THR A 1075 18.65 -65.78 -28.09
C THR A 1075 19.44 -64.48 -27.86
N THR A 1076 19.37 -63.47 -28.73
CA THR A 1076 20.02 -62.16 -28.49
C THR A 1076 19.18 -60.96 -28.94
N GLY A 1077 18.77 -60.13 -27.98
CA GLY A 1077 18.11 -58.83 -28.18
C GLY A 1077 16.67 -58.77 -27.65
N SER A 1078 16.26 -57.61 -27.12
CA SER A 1078 14.89 -57.35 -26.67
C SER A 1078 13.92 -57.26 -27.85
N ARG A 1079 12.73 -57.85 -27.70
CA ARG A 1079 11.74 -58.00 -28.76
C ARG A 1079 10.41 -57.46 -28.32
N SER A 1080 9.64 -56.98 -29.28
CA SER A 1080 8.37 -56.31 -29.03
C SER A 1080 7.33 -56.68 -30.10
N LEU A 1081 6.09 -56.84 -29.65
CA LEU A 1081 4.88 -56.78 -30.46
C LEU A 1081 3.96 -55.74 -29.82
N SER A 1082 3.53 -54.76 -30.61
CA SER A 1082 2.50 -53.80 -30.20
C SER A 1082 1.35 -53.83 -31.20
N VAL A 1083 0.12 -53.88 -30.67
CA VAL A 1083 -1.12 -53.87 -31.47
C VAL A 1083 -2.08 -52.83 -30.89
N ASN A 1084 -2.63 -52.01 -31.78
CA ASN A 1084 -3.73 -51.09 -31.49
C ASN A 1084 -4.65 -50.94 -32.72
N LEU A 1085 -5.79 -50.28 -32.54
CA LEU A 1085 -6.63 -49.87 -33.67
C LEU A 1085 -5.86 -48.93 -34.62
N ALA A 1086 -6.17 -49.02 -35.91
CA ALA A 1086 -5.67 -48.07 -36.90
C ALA A 1086 -6.27 -46.66 -36.65
N PRO A 1087 -5.59 -45.56 -37.03
CA PRO A 1087 -6.18 -44.23 -36.94
C PRO A 1087 -7.43 -44.12 -37.82
N ALA A 1088 -8.32 -43.20 -37.46
CA ALA A 1088 -9.45 -42.79 -38.29
C ALA A 1088 -9.01 -42.41 -39.72
N ASP A 1089 -9.89 -42.62 -40.70
CA ASP A 1089 -9.62 -42.16 -42.06
C ASP A 1089 -9.57 -40.63 -42.11
N THR A 1090 -8.67 -40.07 -42.92
CA THR A 1090 -8.40 -38.61 -42.97
C THR A 1090 -9.27 -37.84 -43.95
N THR A 1091 -10.08 -38.54 -44.77
CA THR A 1091 -11.00 -37.94 -45.74
C THR A 1091 -12.35 -38.65 -45.70
N LEU A 1092 -13.44 -37.91 -45.82
CA LEU A 1092 -14.78 -38.49 -45.92
C LEU A 1092 -14.97 -39.14 -47.29
N VAL A 1093 -15.25 -40.44 -47.32
CA VAL A 1093 -15.84 -41.11 -48.48
C VAL A 1093 -17.37 -40.97 -48.38
N ALA A 1094 -18.02 -40.59 -49.48
CA ALA A 1094 -19.47 -40.48 -49.54
C ALA A 1094 -20.12 -41.87 -49.38
N ASN A 1095 -21.34 -41.91 -48.84
CA ASN A 1095 -22.09 -43.16 -48.67
C ASN A 1095 -22.25 -43.86 -50.03
N THR A 1096 -21.57 -44.98 -50.21
CA THR A 1096 -21.40 -45.69 -51.50
C THR A 1096 -21.39 -47.20 -51.27
N ALA A 1097 -21.37 -48.01 -52.34
CA ALA A 1097 -21.36 -49.47 -52.23
C ALA A 1097 -20.08 -49.96 -51.53
N ALA A 1098 -20.19 -50.76 -50.45
CA ALA A 1098 -19.05 -51.13 -49.59
C ALA A 1098 -17.88 -51.79 -50.33
N ALA A 1099 -18.16 -52.55 -51.41
CA ALA A 1099 -17.16 -53.13 -52.30
C ALA A 1099 -16.23 -52.10 -52.99
N SER A 1100 -16.57 -50.81 -52.96
CA SER A 1100 -15.80 -49.69 -53.51
C SER A 1100 -15.24 -48.72 -52.45
N VAL A 1101 -15.60 -48.89 -51.17
CA VAL A 1101 -15.18 -47.98 -50.10
C VAL A 1101 -13.76 -48.34 -49.62
N SER A 1102 -12.80 -47.44 -49.87
CA SER A 1102 -11.45 -47.53 -49.32
C SER A 1102 -11.32 -46.78 -47.99
N GLY A 1103 -10.64 -47.39 -47.03
CA GLY A 1103 -10.37 -46.82 -45.72
C GLY A 1103 -9.86 -47.86 -44.72
N ASN A 1104 -9.47 -47.41 -43.52
CA ASN A 1104 -9.12 -48.26 -42.38
C ASN A 1104 -10.37 -48.91 -41.76
N TYR A 1105 -11.53 -48.27 -41.90
CA TYR A 1105 -12.81 -48.82 -41.44
C TYR A 1105 -13.85 -48.70 -42.55
N VAL A 1106 -14.80 -49.63 -42.59
CA VAL A 1106 -15.98 -49.56 -43.47
C VAL A 1106 -17.19 -49.93 -42.64
N TRP A 1107 -18.13 -49.01 -42.51
CA TRP A 1107 -19.30 -49.12 -41.64
C TRP A 1107 -20.54 -48.44 -42.25
N SER A 1108 -21.72 -48.78 -41.74
CA SER A 1108 -23.02 -48.28 -42.19
C SER A 1108 -23.90 -47.95 -40.98
N ASP A 1109 -24.71 -46.91 -41.11
CA ASP A 1109 -25.73 -46.50 -40.13
C ASP A 1109 -27.14 -47.04 -40.43
N ARG A 1110 -27.23 -48.00 -41.37
CA ARG A 1110 -28.43 -48.77 -41.73
C ARG A 1110 -29.61 -47.91 -42.22
N THR A 1111 -29.29 -46.82 -42.92
CA THR A 1111 -30.29 -45.87 -43.46
C THR A 1111 -30.98 -46.31 -44.75
N ALA A 1112 -30.43 -47.30 -45.47
CA ALA A 1112 -31.07 -47.93 -46.62
C ALA A 1112 -31.86 -49.19 -46.24
N ASN A 1113 -32.89 -49.52 -47.02
CA ASN A 1113 -33.78 -50.66 -46.76
C ASN A 1113 -33.16 -52.03 -47.09
N ASN A 1114 -31.87 -52.10 -47.42
CA ASN A 1114 -31.17 -53.32 -47.79
C ASN A 1114 -29.78 -53.44 -47.14
N ASP A 1115 -29.60 -54.49 -46.34
CA ASP A 1115 -28.36 -54.77 -45.59
C ASP A 1115 -27.23 -55.35 -46.47
N SER A 1116 -27.28 -55.11 -47.78
CA SER A 1116 -26.27 -55.61 -48.70
C SER A 1116 -24.95 -54.84 -48.56
N PRO A 1117 -23.78 -55.50 -48.64
CA PRO A 1117 -22.49 -54.82 -48.79
C PRO A 1117 -22.36 -54.08 -50.14
N THR A 1118 -23.39 -54.08 -50.99
CA THR A 1118 -23.47 -53.28 -52.23
C THR A 1118 -24.40 -52.07 -52.13
N ALA A 1119 -25.09 -51.87 -51.00
CA ALA A 1119 -26.00 -50.74 -50.79
C ALA A 1119 -25.25 -49.40 -50.69
N ALA A 1120 -25.89 -48.27 -51.05
CA ALA A 1120 -25.26 -46.94 -51.03
C ALA A 1120 -25.22 -46.28 -49.63
N GLN A 1121 -25.13 -47.07 -48.56
CA GLN A 1121 -25.16 -46.60 -47.17
C GLN A 1121 -23.82 -46.73 -46.42
N TRP A 1122 -22.78 -47.26 -47.08
CA TRP A 1122 -21.50 -47.53 -46.43
C TRP A 1122 -20.53 -46.35 -46.57
N THR A 1123 -19.91 -45.98 -45.46
CA THR A 1123 -18.92 -44.91 -45.32
C THR A 1123 -17.60 -45.51 -44.81
N ASN A 1124 -16.50 -44.76 -44.98
CA ASN A 1124 -15.23 -45.08 -44.35
C ASN A 1124 -15.17 -44.59 -42.89
N GLY A 1125 -14.04 -44.81 -42.22
CA GLY A 1125 -13.78 -44.45 -40.82
C GLY A 1125 -13.57 -42.98 -40.52
N PHE A 1126 -14.04 -42.07 -41.37
CA PHE A 1126 -13.89 -40.63 -41.17
C PHE A 1126 -14.70 -40.17 -39.94
N LEU A 1127 -14.07 -39.37 -39.07
CA LEU A 1127 -14.63 -38.88 -37.79
C LEU A 1127 -15.08 -39.96 -36.80
N LEU A 1128 -14.59 -41.19 -36.94
CA LEU A 1128 -14.68 -42.18 -35.88
C LEU A 1128 -13.77 -41.77 -34.71
N ARG A 1129 -14.32 -41.81 -33.49
CA ARG A 1129 -13.64 -41.40 -32.26
C ARG A 1129 -12.99 -42.59 -31.56
N ASP A 1130 -12.07 -42.27 -30.65
CA ASP A 1130 -11.48 -43.19 -29.67
C ASP A 1130 -10.67 -44.38 -30.23
N LEU A 1131 -10.44 -44.40 -31.54
CA LEU A 1131 -9.58 -45.35 -32.27
C LEU A 1131 -8.09 -45.30 -31.88
N VAL A 1132 -7.65 -44.33 -31.09
CA VAL A 1132 -6.29 -44.23 -30.54
C VAL A 1132 -6.21 -44.62 -29.05
N SER A 1133 -7.33 -45.04 -28.46
CA SER A 1133 -7.37 -45.60 -27.10
C SER A 1133 -6.97 -47.08 -27.10
N GLY A 1134 -6.22 -47.50 -26.09
CA GLY A 1134 -5.85 -48.90 -25.89
C GLY A 1134 -4.71 -49.40 -26.78
N THR A 1135 -3.63 -49.86 -26.16
CA THR A 1135 -2.52 -50.57 -26.82
C THR A 1135 -2.21 -51.85 -26.08
N TYR A 1136 -2.12 -52.98 -26.80
CA TYR A 1136 -1.56 -54.21 -26.28
C TYR A 1136 -0.07 -54.27 -26.63
N SER A 1137 0.79 -54.40 -25.64
CA SER A 1137 2.25 -54.46 -25.78
C SER A 1137 2.83 -55.69 -25.12
N PHE A 1138 3.55 -56.50 -25.89
CA PHE A 1138 4.29 -57.67 -25.41
C PHE A 1138 5.78 -57.37 -25.61
N ASN A 1139 6.58 -57.32 -24.54
CA ASN A 1139 8.02 -57.00 -24.59
C ASN A 1139 8.84 -58.02 -23.81
N TRP A 1140 9.77 -58.73 -24.44
CA TRP A 1140 10.55 -59.81 -23.80
C TRP A 1140 11.97 -59.94 -24.35
#